data_AF-A0A378Y231-F1
#
_entry.id   AF-A0A378Y231-F1
#
_cell.length_a   1.000
_cell.length_b   1.000
_cell.length_c   1.000
_cell.angle_alpha   90.00
_cell.angle_beta   90.00
_cell.angle_gamma   90.00
#
_symmetry.space_group_name_H-M   'P 1'
#
loop_
_entity.id
_entity.type
_entity.pdbx_description
1 polymer ?
#
loop_
_entity_poly.entity_id
_entity_poly.type
_entity_poly.pdbx_seq_one_letter_code
_entity_poly.pdbx_strand_id
1 'polypeptide(L)'
;MTSKELSKGKTFQHRMNGWKYSVATRYLLFLFLVVLFYVGFASKLLPERYDIRVNQPSEKEIVAPMQLPNSKATLKAQEESAERVQPMYTIVPIRNDNLITGILDRIERLNQDDQVSRADKISIYKDEIPQRAREFVQNFVNNSRNAVAYPDKLLDEVLEKTKEQTYRIPEETYIKIPRLTSEDIAEMRPVAREIVTGLMNDQITDAQTARAKVAERVSTSSLTKRTSREVVQELARLVITANKFYDDTATKDAKVQAREDTPTVYIKQGEVLVKKGEIITQEIYTLLDENELLKDKINYWPQFGLLMLSMMLALGLFMYIRQFQSRTRNFKYNNAQLLMLVLIFVITVGAMLLISILQTSERSYLGYLAPIALGAMLVTLLLDMSLAFVCAVIFSILASVILNVRQGQIFDFNFGFFALVVCLASIFSTHRASQRSTLFKGSIMVCLFGALAVFSLALIDQGNWTQTTTLYGVAFAFAGGLVTAILVIGLMPFFESTFGILSALKLVELSNPNHPLLRKLLTETPGTYHHSVMVGNLSEAAAEAIGANGLLCRVGSYYHDIGKTKRPSYFIENQNGMENPHDTIEPKLSKSIIIAHARDGVEMQLDYKLPKPIRDIAEQHHGTTFLHYFYHKALREAEERGVEPDFTEDDFRYPGPKAQSKEAAVVGIADSVEAAVRSLRKPTVEQVESMIEKIIKSRLDDHQFNDCELTMRELDIVAQTLKETVMGIFHSRIEYPEERPKPESGKA
;
A
#
# COMPACT_ATOMS: atom_id res chain seq x y z
N MET A 1 22.72 -75.40 -22.18
CA MET A 1 22.93 -75.13 -20.73
C MET A 1 23.86 -73.93 -20.63
N THR A 2 23.31 -72.73 -20.87
CA THR A 2 22.72 -71.76 -19.91
C THR A 2 23.74 -70.67 -19.59
N SER A 3 23.85 -69.72 -20.54
CA SER A 3 24.48 -68.42 -20.38
C SER A 3 23.49 -67.45 -19.75
N LYS A 4 23.81 -67.02 -18.52
CA LYS A 4 23.41 -65.78 -17.82
C LYS A 4 22.25 -64.97 -18.43
N GLU A 5 21.08 -65.10 -17.82
CA GLU A 5 20.08 -64.02 -17.79
C GLU A 5 20.60 -62.85 -16.94
N LEU A 6 20.77 -61.69 -17.57
CA LEU A 6 20.89 -60.41 -16.87
C LEU A 6 19.49 -59.84 -16.68
N SER A 7 19.00 -59.97 -15.45
CA SER A 7 17.76 -59.40 -14.97
C SER A 7 17.80 -57.86 -15.02
N LYS A 8 16.75 -57.32 -15.66
CA LYS A 8 16.34 -55.91 -15.78
C LYS A 8 16.68 -55.04 -14.56
N GLY A 9 17.72 -54.22 -14.68
CA GLY A 9 17.81 -52.96 -13.97
C GLY A 9 16.87 -51.96 -14.62
N LYS A 10 15.69 -51.74 -14.01
CA LYS A 10 14.87 -50.56 -14.29
C LYS A 10 15.68 -49.32 -13.90
N THR A 11 16.38 -48.74 -14.87
CA THR A 11 16.91 -47.39 -14.78
C THR A 11 15.73 -46.46 -14.58
N PHE A 12 15.59 -45.98 -13.36
CA PHE A 12 14.74 -44.86 -12.99
C PHE A 12 15.32 -43.63 -13.69
N GLN A 13 14.98 -43.44 -14.97
CA GLN A 13 15.16 -42.19 -15.70
C GLN A 13 14.25 -41.14 -15.04
N HIS A 14 14.70 -40.59 -13.92
CA HIS A 14 14.14 -39.35 -13.42
C HIS A 14 14.53 -38.27 -14.45
N ARG A 15 13.55 -37.88 -15.27
CA ARG A 15 13.59 -36.66 -16.07
C ARG A 15 14.11 -35.53 -15.19
N MET A 16 15.35 -35.08 -15.42
CA MET A 16 15.83 -33.81 -14.91
C MET A 16 15.03 -32.70 -15.62
N ASN A 17 13.84 -32.40 -15.09
CA ASN A 17 13.28 -31.07 -15.29
C ASN A 17 14.25 -30.11 -14.59
N GLY A 18 15.09 -29.43 -15.37
CA GLY A 18 16.05 -28.45 -14.85
C GLY A 18 15.36 -27.40 -13.97
N TRP A 19 16.16 -26.66 -13.17
CA TRP A 19 15.68 -25.66 -12.19
C TRP A 19 14.61 -24.69 -12.74
N LYS A 20 14.57 -24.46 -14.06
CA LYS A 20 13.58 -23.65 -14.77
C LYS A 20 12.12 -24.09 -14.58
N TYR A 21 11.86 -25.36 -14.27
CA TYR A 21 10.50 -25.89 -14.07
C TYR A 21 10.30 -26.57 -12.70
N SER A 22 11.26 -26.42 -11.79
CA SER A 22 11.19 -26.99 -10.44
C SER A 22 10.19 -26.22 -9.57
N VAL A 23 9.25 -26.95 -8.96
CA VAL A 23 8.27 -26.38 -8.00
C VAL A 23 8.98 -25.83 -6.76
N ALA A 24 10.00 -26.52 -6.25
CA ALA A 24 10.77 -26.08 -5.08
C ALA A 24 11.48 -24.74 -5.34
N THR A 25 12.12 -24.59 -6.50
CA THR A 25 12.77 -23.33 -6.89
C THR A 25 11.77 -22.18 -7.00
N ARG A 26 10.55 -22.46 -7.47
CA ARG A 26 9.48 -21.45 -7.55
C ARG A 26 9.09 -20.93 -6.16
N TYR A 27 8.86 -21.82 -5.20
CA TYR A 27 8.55 -21.42 -3.82
C TYR A 27 9.70 -20.67 -3.15
N LEU A 28 10.95 -21.06 -3.43
CA LEU A 28 12.13 -20.36 -2.93
C LEU A 28 12.21 -18.92 -3.46
N LEU A 29 11.89 -18.68 -4.73
CA LEU A 29 11.84 -17.33 -5.31
C LEU A 29 10.76 -16.46 -4.67
N PHE A 30 9.59 -17.03 -4.35
CA PHE A 30 8.55 -16.31 -3.61
C PHE A 30 8.95 -16.04 -2.15
N LEU A 31 9.61 -16.98 -1.49
CA LEU A 31 10.18 -16.76 -0.16
C LEU A 31 11.18 -15.59 -0.18
N PHE A 32 12.01 -15.50 -1.22
CA PHE A 32 12.93 -14.38 -1.39
C PHE A 32 12.19 -13.04 -1.57
N LEU A 33 11.06 -13.00 -2.31
CA LEU A 33 10.22 -11.80 -2.38
C LEU A 33 9.64 -11.41 -1.02
N VAL A 34 9.21 -12.37 -0.20
CA VAL A 34 8.75 -12.11 1.17
C VAL A 34 9.85 -11.46 2.00
N VAL A 35 11.07 -12.00 1.94
CA VAL A 35 12.24 -11.44 2.64
C VAL A 35 12.55 -10.04 2.12
N LEU A 36 12.52 -9.82 0.80
CA LEU A 36 12.74 -8.51 0.19
C LEU A 36 11.73 -7.47 0.67
N PHE A 37 10.43 -7.81 0.71
CA PHE A 37 9.38 -6.91 1.20
C PHE A 37 9.55 -6.65 2.70
N TYR A 38 9.85 -7.69 3.48
CA TYR A 38 10.11 -7.57 4.91
C TYR A 38 11.25 -6.59 5.17
N VAL A 39 12.41 -6.78 4.51
CA VAL A 39 13.58 -5.90 4.66
C VAL A 39 13.27 -4.48 4.16
N GLY A 40 12.55 -4.34 3.04
CA GLY A 40 12.16 -3.04 2.50
C GLY A 40 11.31 -2.22 3.46
N PHE A 41 10.40 -2.86 4.19
CA PHE A 41 9.54 -2.20 5.18
C PHE A 41 10.16 -2.08 6.58
N ALA A 42 11.08 -2.98 6.96
CA ALA A 42 11.61 -3.09 8.31
C ALA A 42 12.22 -1.77 8.82
N SER A 43 12.91 -1.03 7.96
CA SER A 43 13.55 0.25 8.31
C SER A 43 12.57 1.36 8.66
N LYS A 44 11.27 1.23 8.29
CA LYS A 44 10.25 2.25 8.51
C LYS A 44 9.16 1.83 9.50
N LEU A 45 8.85 0.53 9.58
CA LEU A 45 7.73 0.02 10.38
C LEU A 45 8.14 -0.60 11.72
N LEU A 46 9.41 -0.97 11.91
CA LEU A 46 9.87 -1.49 13.19
C LEU A 46 10.39 -0.35 14.08
N PRO A 47 9.95 -0.27 15.35
CA PRO A 47 10.43 0.76 16.26
C PRO A 47 11.93 0.60 16.52
N GLU A 48 12.67 1.71 16.48
CA GLU A 48 14.07 1.72 16.92
C GLU A 48 14.14 1.47 18.42
N ARG A 49 15.00 0.53 18.83
CA ARG A 49 15.24 0.20 20.25
C ARG A 49 16.62 0.66 20.66
N TYR A 50 16.70 1.23 21.86
CA TYR A 50 17.95 1.77 22.38
C TYR A 50 18.48 0.90 23.52
N ASP A 51 19.81 0.73 23.53
CA ASP A 51 20.54 0.06 24.60
C ASP A 51 21.03 1.13 25.58
N ILE A 52 20.22 1.42 26.57
CA ILE A 52 20.38 2.59 27.44
C ILE A 52 20.56 2.13 28.88
N ARG A 53 21.56 2.70 29.55
CA ARG A 53 21.80 2.52 30.98
C ARG A 53 21.79 3.88 31.68
N VAL A 54 21.29 3.89 32.91
CA VAL A 54 21.28 5.07 33.79
C VAL A 54 22.71 5.58 33.98
N ASN A 55 22.89 6.91 33.96
CA ASN A 55 24.18 7.60 34.12
C ASN A 55 25.20 7.40 32.98
N GLN A 56 24.78 6.90 31.82
CA GLN A 56 25.61 6.90 30.61
C GLN A 56 25.19 8.03 29.67
N PRO A 57 26.13 8.66 28.95
CA PRO A 57 25.81 9.63 27.91
C PRO A 57 25.14 8.93 26.72
N SER A 58 24.09 9.52 26.17
CA SER A 58 23.42 8.96 25.00
C SER A 58 24.29 9.06 23.75
N GLU A 59 24.60 7.93 23.11
CA GLU A 59 25.41 7.89 21.86
C GLU A 59 24.66 8.50 20.65
N LYS A 60 23.33 8.54 20.73
CA LYS A 60 22.43 9.05 19.69
C LYS A 60 21.38 9.98 20.29
N GLU A 61 20.82 10.84 19.45
CA GLU A 61 19.65 11.63 19.81
C GLU A 61 18.43 10.70 19.85
N ILE A 62 17.71 10.70 20.97
CA ILE A 62 16.53 9.87 21.18
C ILE A 62 15.31 10.76 21.04
N VAL A 63 14.47 10.47 20.05
CA VAL A 63 13.20 11.15 19.81
C VAL A 63 12.03 10.24 20.17
N ALA A 64 10.91 10.82 20.60
CA ALA A 64 9.69 10.08 20.87
C ALA A 64 9.15 9.44 19.58
N PRO A 65 9.15 8.09 19.43
CA PRO A 65 8.74 7.44 18.19
C PRO A 65 7.22 7.46 17.96
N MET A 66 6.44 7.71 19.02
CA MET A 66 4.98 7.86 19.04
C MET A 66 4.60 8.82 20.17
N GLN A 67 3.31 9.16 20.32
CA GLN A 67 2.87 9.91 21.51
C GLN A 67 3.08 9.06 22.76
N LEU A 68 3.89 9.57 23.69
CA LEU A 68 4.22 8.85 24.91
C LEU A 68 3.47 9.50 26.09
N PRO A 69 2.69 8.76 26.88
CA PRO A 69 2.17 9.29 28.15
C PRO A 69 3.33 9.68 29.07
N ASN A 70 3.25 10.88 29.66
CA ASN A 70 4.21 11.36 30.65
C ASN A 70 3.60 11.27 32.05
N SER A 71 3.86 10.15 32.71
CA SER A 71 3.36 9.83 34.05
C SER A 71 3.67 10.94 35.07
N LYS A 72 4.90 11.47 35.06
CA LYS A 72 5.34 12.51 36.00
C LYS A 72 4.68 13.88 35.75
N ALA A 73 4.61 14.31 34.50
CA ALA A 73 3.95 15.57 34.14
C ALA A 73 2.44 15.51 34.40
N THR A 74 1.84 14.33 34.17
CA THR A 74 0.43 14.07 34.51
C THR A 74 0.20 14.18 36.01
N LEU A 75 1.03 13.53 36.84
CA LEU A 75 0.94 13.64 38.29
C LEU A 75 1.08 15.09 38.78
N LYS A 76 2.02 15.85 38.20
CA LYS A 76 2.18 17.27 38.53
C LYS A 76 0.95 18.10 38.17
N ALA A 77 0.36 17.87 36.99
CA ALA A 77 -0.86 18.53 36.57
C ALA A 77 -2.06 18.17 37.48
N GLN A 78 -2.15 16.91 37.91
CA GLN A 78 -3.16 16.45 38.87
C GLN A 78 -3.02 17.15 40.22
N GLU A 79 -1.80 17.32 40.72
CA GLU A 79 -1.51 18.04 41.97
C GLU A 79 -1.89 19.53 41.85
N GLU A 80 -1.50 20.19 40.76
CA GLU A 80 -1.84 21.60 40.50
C GLU A 80 -3.36 21.81 40.38
N SER A 81 -4.08 20.89 39.75
CA SER A 81 -5.55 20.90 39.69
C SER A 81 -6.18 20.77 41.07
N ALA A 82 -5.66 19.89 41.93
CA ALA A 82 -6.14 19.73 43.31
C ALA A 82 -5.87 20.98 44.17
N GLU A 83 -4.75 21.68 43.99
CA GLU A 83 -4.43 22.90 44.73
C GLU A 83 -5.34 24.08 44.37
N ARG A 84 -5.86 24.11 43.13
CA ARG A 84 -6.78 25.16 42.66
C ARG A 84 -8.21 25.02 43.18
N VAL A 85 -8.56 23.89 43.79
CA VAL A 85 -9.91 23.66 44.35
C VAL A 85 -10.14 24.59 45.53
N GLN A 86 -11.15 25.47 45.41
CA GLN A 86 -11.53 26.38 46.49
C GLN A 86 -12.20 25.62 47.65
N PRO A 87 -12.10 26.14 48.90
CA PRO A 87 -12.80 25.58 50.06
C PRO A 87 -14.32 25.48 49.80
N MET A 88 -14.88 24.29 50.04
CA MET A 88 -16.32 24.04 49.91
C MET A 88 -17.04 24.36 51.22
N TYR A 89 -18.26 24.89 51.10
CA TYR A 89 -19.10 25.25 52.25
C TYR A 89 -20.47 24.60 52.13
N THR A 90 -20.95 24.03 53.23
CA THR A 90 -22.24 23.34 53.31
C THR A 90 -23.22 24.15 54.15
N ILE A 91 -24.46 24.25 53.67
CA ILE A 91 -25.54 24.93 54.38
C ILE A 91 -26.21 23.92 55.33
N VAL A 92 -26.24 24.28 56.62
CA VAL A 92 -26.82 23.48 57.70
C VAL A 92 -28.04 24.24 58.24
N PRO A 93 -29.28 23.78 57.96
CA PRO A 93 -30.50 24.49 58.32
C PRO A 93 -30.87 24.27 59.79
N ILE A 94 -30.23 25.03 60.68
CA ILE A 94 -30.55 25.04 62.12
C ILE A 94 -31.90 25.79 62.27
N ARG A 95 -32.98 25.06 62.55
CA ARG A 95 -34.38 25.53 62.59
C ARG A 95 -34.66 26.49 63.76
N ASN A 96 -34.01 27.65 63.74
CA ASN A 96 -34.04 28.65 64.82
C ASN A 96 -35.43 29.27 65.02
N ASP A 97 -36.33 29.10 64.05
CA ASP A 97 -37.75 29.43 64.15
C ASP A 97 -38.45 28.66 65.29
N ASN A 98 -38.02 27.42 65.55
CA ASN A 98 -38.54 26.63 66.67
C ASN A 98 -37.98 27.12 68.01
N LEU A 99 -36.70 27.53 68.04
CA LEU A 99 -36.05 28.02 69.25
C LEU A 99 -36.70 29.32 69.75
N ILE A 100 -36.92 30.29 68.86
CA ILE A 100 -37.56 31.57 69.23
C ILE A 100 -38.98 31.37 69.74
N THR A 101 -39.75 30.48 69.09
CA THR A 101 -41.11 30.14 69.50
C THR A 101 -41.11 29.49 70.88
N GLY A 102 -40.22 28.51 71.11
CA GLY A 102 -40.10 27.84 72.41
C GLY A 102 -39.64 28.76 73.56
N ILE A 103 -38.80 29.76 73.27
CA ILE A 103 -38.43 30.80 74.24
C ILE A 103 -39.65 31.66 74.59
N LEU A 104 -40.42 32.10 73.60
CA LEU A 104 -41.62 32.91 73.83
C LEU A 104 -42.71 32.13 74.60
N ASP A 105 -42.92 30.85 74.31
CA ASP A 105 -43.86 29.99 75.04
C ASP A 105 -43.41 29.74 76.50
N ARG A 106 -42.09 29.72 76.75
CA ARG A 106 -41.56 29.65 78.11
C ARG A 106 -41.77 30.98 78.85
N ILE A 107 -41.55 32.10 78.18
CA ILE A 107 -41.81 33.43 78.73
C ILE A 107 -43.29 33.58 79.09
N GLU A 108 -44.21 33.16 78.22
CA GLU A 108 -45.66 33.24 78.47
C GLU A 108 -46.05 32.45 79.73
N ARG A 109 -45.63 31.19 79.83
CA ARG A 109 -45.95 30.34 80.98
C ARG A 109 -45.37 30.88 82.29
N LEU A 110 -44.13 31.35 82.28
CA LEU A 110 -43.50 31.88 83.50
C LEU A 110 -44.05 33.26 83.88
N ASN A 111 -44.46 34.08 82.91
CA ASN A 111 -45.11 35.35 83.22
C ASN A 111 -46.50 35.15 83.86
N GLN A 112 -47.25 34.11 83.48
CA GLN A 112 -48.55 33.73 84.06
C GLN A 112 -48.46 33.11 85.46
N ASP A 113 -47.29 32.69 85.91
CA ASP A 113 -47.11 32.10 87.23
C ASP A 113 -47.02 33.18 88.33
N ASP A 114 -48.11 33.41 89.05
CA ASP A 114 -48.19 34.39 90.14
C ASP A 114 -47.41 33.97 91.40
N GLN A 115 -46.95 32.71 91.49
CA GLN A 115 -46.18 32.21 92.64
C GLN A 115 -44.69 32.61 92.59
N VAL A 116 -44.21 33.03 91.42
CA VAL A 116 -42.81 33.43 91.22
C VAL A 116 -42.67 34.94 91.29
N SER A 117 -41.79 35.44 92.17
CA SER A 117 -41.59 36.88 92.29
C SER A 117 -40.97 37.46 91.01
N ARG A 118 -41.20 38.75 90.76
CA ARG A 118 -40.64 39.41 89.57
C ARG A 118 -39.10 39.41 89.55
N ALA A 119 -38.46 39.45 90.72
CA ALA A 119 -37.00 39.36 90.82
C ALA A 119 -36.49 37.95 90.44
N ASP A 120 -37.21 36.91 90.88
CA ASP A 120 -36.88 35.52 90.55
C ASP A 120 -37.10 35.21 89.06
N LYS A 121 -38.19 35.74 88.46
CA LYS A 121 -38.41 35.64 87.00
C LYS A 121 -37.24 36.20 86.20
N ILE A 122 -36.67 37.34 86.62
CA ILE A 122 -35.51 37.95 85.96
C ILE A 122 -34.27 37.05 86.07
N SER A 123 -34.01 36.48 87.25
CA SER A 123 -32.89 35.55 87.44
C SER A 123 -33.05 34.29 86.58
N ILE A 124 -34.26 33.71 86.55
CA ILE A 124 -34.57 32.54 85.74
C ILE A 124 -34.33 32.84 84.26
N TYR A 125 -34.79 33.98 83.73
CA TYR A 125 -34.56 34.33 82.34
C TYR A 125 -33.08 34.57 82.01
N LYS A 126 -32.31 35.15 82.94
CA LYS A 126 -30.87 35.43 82.75
C LYS A 126 -30.06 34.15 82.56
N ASP A 127 -30.46 33.07 83.22
CA ASP A 127 -29.78 31.77 83.14
C ASP A 127 -30.39 30.88 82.03
N GLU A 128 -31.72 30.75 82.02
CA GLU A 128 -32.44 29.78 81.19
C GLU A 128 -32.46 30.17 79.70
N ILE A 129 -32.60 31.45 79.33
CA ILE A 129 -32.70 31.85 77.92
C ILE A 129 -31.38 31.62 77.16
N PRO A 130 -30.20 32.07 77.66
CA PRO A 130 -28.93 31.75 77.02
C PRO A 130 -28.61 30.24 77.06
N GLN A 131 -29.00 29.55 78.13
CA GLN A 131 -28.82 28.09 78.24
C GLN A 131 -29.62 27.36 77.16
N ARG A 132 -30.90 27.67 76.99
CA ARG A 132 -31.76 27.08 75.95
C ARG A 132 -31.20 27.29 74.54
N ALA A 133 -30.64 28.46 74.25
CA ALA A 133 -30.02 28.74 72.96
C ALA A 133 -28.79 27.85 72.71
N ARG A 134 -27.92 27.66 73.71
CA ARG A 134 -26.75 26.77 73.61
C ARG A 134 -27.16 25.30 73.48
N GLU A 135 -28.10 24.86 74.31
CA GLU A 135 -28.61 23.48 74.30
C GLU A 135 -29.31 23.15 72.98
N PHE A 136 -30.01 24.11 72.36
CA PHE A 136 -30.67 23.88 71.07
C PHE A 136 -29.68 23.51 69.97
N VAL A 137 -28.56 24.25 69.86
CA VAL A 137 -27.49 23.97 68.89
C VAL A 137 -26.79 22.65 69.23
N GLN A 138 -26.52 22.39 70.52
CA GLN A 138 -25.91 21.13 70.95
C GLN A 138 -26.79 19.92 70.65
N ASN A 139 -28.10 20.03 70.90
CA ASN A 139 -29.08 18.98 70.63
C ASN A 139 -29.25 18.75 69.12
N PHE A 140 -29.25 19.82 68.32
CA PHE A 140 -29.22 19.71 66.86
C PHE A 140 -28.01 18.90 66.41
N VAL A 141 -26.81 19.26 66.86
CA VAL A 141 -25.56 18.57 66.50
C VAL A 141 -25.57 17.10 66.95
N ASN A 142 -25.99 16.82 68.18
CA ASN A 142 -26.06 15.45 68.69
C ASN A 142 -27.07 14.60 67.90
N ASN A 143 -28.24 15.16 67.57
CA ASN A 143 -29.24 14.46 66.75
C ASN A 143 -28.75 14.23 65.32
N SER A 144 -28.10 15.23 64.71
CA SER A 144 -27.49 15.11 63.38
C SER A 144 -26.36 14.09 63.33
N ARG A 145 -25.56 13.99 64.40
CA ARG A 145 -24.50 12.97 64.55
C ARG A 145 -25.10 11.57 64.65
N ASN A 146 -26.13 11.39 65.47
CA ASN A 146 -26.83 10.10 65.61
C ASN A 146 -27.55 9.66 64.34
N ALA A 147 -28.08 10.61 63.57
CA ALA A 147 -28.75 10.33 62.29
C ALA A 147 -27.77 10.18 61.10
N VAL A 148 -26.46 10.40 61.31
CA VAL A 148 -25.42 10.40 60.27
C VAL A 148 -25.78 11.33 59.10
N ALA A 149 -26.41 12.48 59.41
CA ALA A 149 -26.89 13.42 58.40
C ALA A 149 -25.77 14.29 57.81
N TYR A 150 -24.70 14.51 58.59
CA TYR A 150 -23.56 15.35 58.23
C TYR A 150 -22.24 14.72 58.71
N PRO A 151 -21.10 15.02 58.05
CA PRO A 151 -19.78 14.62 58.50
C PRO A 151 -19.43 15.17 59.89
N ASP A 152 -18.75 14.38 60.72
CA ASP A 152 -18.42 14.76 62.10
C ASP A 152 -17.64 16.09 62.20
N LYS A 153 -16.69 16.31 61.29
CA LYS A 153 -15.90 17.55 61.25
C LYS A 153 -16.75 18.79 60.92
N LEU A 154 -17.76 18.64 60.07
CA LEU A 154 -18.69 19.73 59.77
C LEU A 154 -19.54 20.08 60.99
N LEU A 155 -19.95 19.06 61.75
CA LEU A 155 -20.68 19.25 63.01
C LEU A 155 -19.82 19.90 64.10
N ASP A 156 -18.54 19.56 64.18
CA ASP A 156 -17.59 20.22 65.08
C ASP A 156 -17.39 21.70 64.70
N GLU A 157 -17.26 22.02 63.40
CA GLU A 157 -17.21 23.39 62.87
C GLU A 157 -18.48 24.18 63.22
N VAL A 158 -19.67 23.55 63.14
CA VAL A 158 -20.95 24.16 63.54
C VAL A 158 -20.92 24.58 65.01
N LEU A 159 -20.43 23.72 65.91
CA LEU A 159 -20.32 24.01 67.34
C LEU A 159 -19.34 25.16 67.60
N GLU A 160 -18.18 25.11 66.96
CA GLU A 160 -17.12 26.12 67.14
C GLU A 160 -17.59 27.49 66.67
N LYS A 161 -18.06 27.61 65.43
CA LYS A 161 -18.52 28.88 64.84
C LYS A 161 -19.74 29.45 65.56
N THR A 162 -20.67 28.60 65.99
CA THR A 162 -21.84 29.07 66.74
C THR A 162 -21.47 29.56 68.14
N LYS A 163 -20.48 28.91 68.78
CA LYS A 163 -19.94 29.33 70.09
C LYS A 163 -19.18 30.65 69.98
N GLU A 164 -18.32 30.81 68.99
CA GLU A 164 -17.59 32.06 68.70
C GLU A 164 -18.55 33.24 68.49
N GLN A 165 -19.67 33.00 67.81
CA GLN A 165 -20.64 34.03 67.46
C GLN A 165 -21.80 34.16 68.48
N THR A 166 -21.59 33.76 69.74
CA THR A 166 -22.65 33.85 70.77
C THR A 166 -23.09 35.31 71.01
N TYR A 167 -24.39 35.57 70.98
CA TYR A 167 -24.94 36.89 71.31
C TYR A 167 -25.22 37.01 72.82
N ARG A 168 -24.84 38.15 73.41
CA ARG A 168 -25.17 38.48 74.80
C ARG A 168 -26.31 39.48 74.83
N ILE A 169 -27.47 39.04 75.33
CA ILE A 169 -28.62 39.92 75.54
C ILE A 169 -28.27 41.00 76.59
N PRO A 170 -28.56 42.29 76.35
CA PRO A 170 -28.41 43.36 77.33
C PRO A 170 -29.24 43.13 78.61
N GLU A 171 -28.71 43.53 79.77
CA GLU A 171 -29.38 43.26 81.06
C GLU A 171 -30.78 43.90 81.17
N GLU A 172 -30.98 45.04 80.52
CA GLU A 172 -32.27 45.74 80.48
C GLU A 172 -33.40 44.91 79.87
N THR A 173 -33.08 44.03 78.92
CA THR A 173 -34.09 43.19 78.25
C THR A 173 -34.70 42.20 79.23
N TYR A 174 -33.90 41.62 80.14
CA TYR A 174 -34.40 40.71 81.17
C TYR A 174 -35.36 41.40 82.15
N ILE A 175 -35.19 42.70 82.40
CA ILE A 175 -36.09 43.49 83.27
C ILE A 175 -37.43 43.78 82.57
N LYS A 176 -37.42 43.85 81.23
CA LYS A 176 -38.58 44.13 80.37
C LYS A 176 -39.46 42.90 80.16
N ILE A 177 -38.89 41.70 80.06
CA ILE A 177 -39.61 40.45 79.78
C ILE A 177 -40.77 40.17 80.77
N PRO A 178 -40.62 40.30 82.10
CA PRO A 178 -41.72 40.06 83.04
C PRO A 178 -42.87 41.07 82.98
N ARG A 179 -42.75 42.16 82.22
CA ARG A 179 -43.79 43.18 82.06
C ARG A 179 -44.74 42.88 80.90
N LEU A 180 -44.43 41.88 80.07
CA LEU A 180 -45.21 41.52 78.88
C LEU A 180 -46.47 40.73 79.29
N THR A 181 -47.62 41.10 78.74
CA THR A 181 -48.86 40.35 78.90
C THR A 181 -48.91 39.15 77.94
N SER A 182 -49.84 38.22 78.15
CA SER A 182 -50.05 37.10 77.21
C SER A 182 -50.46 37.59 75.82
N GLU A 183 -51.21 38.69 75.73
CA GLU A 183 -51.55 39.35 74.46
C GLU A 183 -50.30 39.88 73.75
N ASP A 184 -49.37 40.51 74.49
CA ASP A 184 -48.10 40.98 73.93
C ASP A 184 -47.28 39.84 73.33
N ILE A 185 -47.20 38.71 74.04
CA ILE A 185 -46.42 37.55 73.59
C ILE A 185 -47.10 36.87 72.41
N ALA A 186 -48.44 36.83 72.36
CA ALA A 186 -49.20 36.30 71.25
C ALA A 186 -48.96 37.10 69.95
N GLU A 187 -48.88 38.43 70.03
CA GLU A 187 -48.53 39.28 68.88
C GLU A 187 -47.04 39.15 68.49
N MET A 188 -46.14 39.00 69.47
CA MET A 188 -44.70 38.85 69.23
C MET A 188 -44.34 37.55 68.49
N ARG A 189 -45.05 36.45 68.76
CA ARG A 189 -44.74 35.11 68.24
C ARG A 189 -44.68 35.02 66.71
N PRO A 190 -45.71 35.41 65.93
CA PRO A 190 -45.66 35.32 64.47
C PRO A 190 -44.57 36.23 63.88
N VAL A 191 -44.39 37.43 64.44
CA VAL A 191 -43.38 38.40 63.99
C VAL A 191 -41.96 37.87 64.23
N ALA A 192 -41.68 37.38 65.44
CA ALA A 192 -40.36 36.85 65.79
C ALA A 192 -40.02 35.61 64.93
N ARG A 193 -41.00 34.74 64.68
CA ARG A 193 -40.84 33.56 63.82
C ARG A 193 -40.57 33.95 62.37
N GLU A 194 -41.31 34.91 61.82
CA GLU A 194 -41.14 35.38 60.45
C GLU A 194 -39.75 36.00 60.24
N ILE A 195 -39.31 36.86 61.15
CA ILE A 195 -37.99 37.52 61.07
C ILE A 195 -36.86 36.49 61.11
N VAL A 196 -36.93 35.55 62.05
CA VAL A 196 -35.90 34.51 62.18
C VAL A 196 -35.90 33.58 60.96
N THR A 197 -37.07 33.16 60.47
CA THR A 197 -37.18 32.31 59.27
C THR A 197 -36.63 33.03 58.04
N GLY A 198 -37.01 34.30 57.85
CA GLY A 198 -36.57 35.09 56.71
C GLY A 198 -35.06 35.32 56.69
N LEU A 199 -34.46 35.61 57.85
CA LEU A 199 -33.01 35.81 57.93
C LEU A 199 -32.23 34.49 57.82
N MET A 200 -32.72 33.40 58.42
CA MET A 200 -32.05 32.09 58.39
C MET A 200 -32.17 31.37 57.04
N ASN A 201 -32.96 31.89 56.09
CA ASN A 201 -32.97 31.41 54.70
C ASN A 201 -31.79 31.97 53.87
N ASP A 202 -31.18 33.08 54.30
CA ASP A 202 -29.97 33.63 53.67
C ASP A 202 -28.75 32.75 54.00
N GLN A 203 -27.70 32.82 53.19
CA GLN A 203 -26.42 32.17 53.48
C GLN A 203 -25.61 33.01 54.48
N ILE A 204 -25.57 32.58 55.74
CA ILE A 204 -24.95 33.28 56.87
C ILE A 204 -23.69 32.53 57.31
N THR A 205 -22.52 33.10 57.00
CA THR A 205 -21.23 32.69 57.60
C THR A 205 -20.95 33.45 58.90
N ASP A 206 -21.37 34.72 58.97
CA ASP A 206 -21.29 35.58 60.14
C ASP A 206 -22.68 36.03 60.59
N ALA A 207 -23.10 35.56 61.77
CA ALA A 207 -24.36 35.89 62.40
C ALA A 207 -24.50 37.38 62.71
N GLN A 208 -23.41 38.14 62.91
CA GLN A 208 -23.51 39.59 63.19
C GLN A 208 -24.08 40.35 61.99
N THR A 209 -23.69 39.98 60.78
CA THR A 209 -24.23 40.54 59.54
C THR A 209 -25.74 40.33 59.43
N ALA A 210 -26.24 39.16 59.81
CA ALA A 210 -27.68 38.88 59.85
C ALA A 210 -28.40 39.60 61.01
N ARG A 211 -27.78 39.67 62.18
CA ARG A 211 -28.29 40.36 63.39
C ARG A 211 -28.48 41.86 63.18
N ALA A 212 -27.62 42.50 62.37
CA ALA A 212 -27.73 43.92 62.03
C ALA A 212 -29.08 44.24 61.36
N LYS A 213 -29.60 43.33 60.52
CA LYS A 213 -30.87 43.47 59.80
C LYS A 213 -32.12 43.30 60.69
N VAL A 214 -31.97 42.79 61.92
CA VAL A 214 -33.10 42.50 62.82
C VAL A 214 -33.84 43.78 63.21
N ALA A 215 -33.12 44.86 63.52
CA ALA A 215 -33.75 46.12 63.97
C ALA A 215 -34.65 46.72 62.90
N GLU A 216 -34.20 46.69 61.64
CA GLU A 216 -35.00 47.11 60.47
C GLU A 216 -36.26 46.26 60.35
N ARG A 217 -36.13 44.92 60.35
CA ARG A 217 -37.26 43.98 60.22
C ARG A 217 -38.29 44.12 61.34
N VAL A 218 -37.84 44.38 62.57
CA VAL A 218 -38.73 44.63 63.72
C VAL A 218 -39.44 45.99 63.57
N SER A 219 -38.77 47.02 63.07
CA SER A 219 -39.36 48.35 62.89
C SER A 219 -40.50 48.39 61.86
N THR A 220 -40.44 47.51 60.86
CA THR A 220 -41.46 47.36 59.81
C THR A 220 -42.56 46.36 60.18
N SER A 221 -42.52 45.77 61.38
CA SER A 221 -43.49 44.76 61.83
C SER A 221 -44.80 45.35 62.36
N SER A 222 -45.80 44.49 62.57
CA SER A 222 -47.11 44.85 63.13
C SER A 222 -47.10 45.20 64.62
N LEU A 223 -45.99 45.01 65.34
CA LEU A 223 -45.90 45.29 66.77
C LEU A 223 -46.02 46.79 67.04
N THR A 224 -46.90 47.22 67.94
CA THR A 224 -47.10 48.64 68.26
C THR A 224 -46.38 49.07 69.54
N LYS A 225 -46.28 48.17 70.53
CA LYS A 225 -45.65 48.43 71.83
C LYS A 225 -44.12 48.43 71.73
N ARG A 226 -43.49 49.49 72.26
CA ARG A 226 -42.03 49.64 72.30
C ARG A 226 -41.34 48.50 73.03
N THR A 227 -41.90 48.05 74.16
CA THR A 227 -41.33 46.95 74.96
C THR A 227 -41.33 45.63 74.18
N SER A 228 -42.40 45.32 73.44
CA SER A 228 -42.49 44.12 72.60
C SER A 228 -41.47 44.15 71.45
N ARG A 229 -41.28 45.31 70.79
CA ARG A 229 -40.26 45.49 69.75
C ARG A 229 -38.84 45.27 70.28
N GLU A 230 -38.51 45.91 71.40
CA GLU A 230 -37.17 45.79 72.01
C GLU A 230 -36.87 44.35 72.44
N VAL A 231 -37.85 43.64 73.03
CA VAL A 231 -37.67 42.24 73.44
C VAL A 231 -37.56 41.30 72.23
N VAL A 232 -38.41 41.44 71.21
CA VAL A 232 -38.31 40.63 69.98
C VAL A 232 -36.97 40.84 69.28
N GLN A 233 -36.49 42.08 69.20
CA GLN A 233 -35.21 42.40 68.56
C GLN A 233 -34.05 41.65 69.24
N GLU A 234 -34.01 41.66 70.58
CA GLU A 234 -32.93 41.03 71.33
C GLU A 234 -33.04 39.49 71.36
N LEU A 235 -34.25 38.94 71.41
CA LEU A 235 -34.48 37.50 71.30
C LEU A 235 -34.19 36.98 69.88
N ALA A 236 -34.59 37.70 68.84
CA ALA A 236 -34.26 37.36 67.46
C ALA A 236 -32.75 37.40 67.22
N ARG A 237 -32.04 38.40 67.77
CA ARG A 237 -30.57 38.46 67.70
C ARG A 237 -29.89 37.28 68.39
N LEU A 238 -30.43 36.82 69.52
CA LEU A 238 -29.92 35.66 70.24
C LEU A 238 -30.00 34.38 69.41
N VAL A 239 -31.14 34.13 68.77
CA VAL A 239 -31.38 32.86 68.07
C VAL A 239 -30.78 32.81 66.67
N ILE A 240 -30.39 33.94 66.08
CA ILE A 240 -29.72 33.95 64.77
C ILE A 240 -28.29 33.43 64.93
N THR A 241 -27.97 32.39 64.17
CA THR A 241 -26.66 31.72 64.12
C THR A 241 -26.14 31.70 62.69
N ALA A 242 -24.86 31.38 62.51
CA ALA A 242 -24.36 30.97 61.20
C ALA A 242 -25.11 29.71 60.74
N ASN A 243 -25.31 29.57 59.43
CA ASN A 243 -25.91 28.40 58.80
C ASN A 243 -25.11 27.90 57.59
N LYS A 244 -23.97 28.54 57.26
CA LYS A 244 -23.05 28.13 56.20
C LYS A 244 -21.68 27.89 56.82
N PHE A 245 -21.21 26.65 56.77
CA PHE A 245 -20.00 26.19 57.46
C PHE A 245 -19.02 25.56 56.48
N TYR A 246 -17.73 25.58 56.81
CA TYR A 246 -16.69 24.97 56.00
C TYR A 246 -16.78 23.44 56.05
N ASP A 247 -16.70 22.78 54.90
CA ASP A 247 -16.81 21.34 54.76
C ASP A 247 -15.46 20.73 54.28
N ASP A 248 -14.67 20.24 55.25
CA ASP A 248 -13.37 19.58 54.99
C ASP A 248 -13.52 18.33 54.10
N THR A 249 -14.59 17.57 54.30
CA THR A 249 -14.87 16.34 53.54
C THR A 249 -15.22 16.66 52.08
N ALA A 250 -16.18 17.55 51.84
CA ALA A 250 -16.54 17.97 50.49
C ALA A 250 -15.37 18.66 49.77
N THR A 251 -14.52 19.41 50.49
CA THR A 251 -13.31 20.01 49.92
C THR A 251 -12.29 18.95 49.50
N LYS A 252 -12.12 17.87 50.28
CA LYS A 252 -11.22 16.78 49.93
C LYS A 252 -11.73 15.95 48.76
N ASP A 253 -13.02 15.65 48.74
CA ASP A 253 -13.65 14.91 47.65
C ASP A 253 -13.54 15.69 46.33
N ALA A 254 -13.78 17.00 46.36
CA ALA A 254 -13.57 17.87 45.19
C ALA A 254 -12.10 17.88 44.72
N LYS A 255 -11.13 17.78 45.64
CA LYS A 255 -9.70 17.64 45.28
C LYS A 255 -9.37 16.30 44.64
N VAL A 256 -9.99 15.22 45.10
CA VAL A 256 -9.82 13.89 44.48
C VAL A 256 -10.43 13.89 43.08
N GLN A 257 -11.64 14.42 42.93
CA GLN A 257 -12.30 14.52 41.63
C GLN A 257 -11.51 15.38 40.64
N ALA A 258 -10.94 16.51 41.09
CA ALA A 258 -10.07 17.34 40.25
C ALA A 258 -8.79 16.60 39.76
N ARG A 259 -8.27 15.65 40.54
CA ARG A 259 -7.15 14.79 40.11
C ARG A 259 -7.59 13.79 39.06
N GLU A 260 -8.75 13.17 39.23
CA GLU A 260 -9.29 12.18 38.29
C GLU A 260 -9.71 12.82 36.96
N ASP A 261 -10.28 14.02 37.00
CA ASP A 261 -10.73 14.77 35.81
C ASP A 261 -9.57 15.41 35.01
N THR A 262 -8.36 15.42 35.55
CA THR A 262 -7.20 16.02 34.86
C THR A 262 -6.73 15.09 33.72
N PRO A 263 -6.71 15.57 32.46
CA PRO A 263 -6.30 14.75 31.32
C PRO A 263 -4.82 14.39 31.40
N THR A 264 -4.49 13.18 30.93
CA THR A 264 -3.10 12.71 30.82
C THR A 264 -2.28 13.64 29.94
N VAL A 265 -1.09 14.02 30.41
CA VAL A 265 -0.15 14.84 29.65
C VAL A 265 0.69 13.92 28.76
N TYR A 266 0.67 14.18 27.46
CA TYR A 266 1.43 13.41 26.46
C TYR A 266 2.63 14.20 25.94
N ILE A 267 3.75 13.51 25.73
CA ILE A 267 4.89 13.99 24.95
C ILE A 267 4.56 13.74 23.47
N LYS A 268 4.76 14.76 22.63
CA LYS A 268 4.40 14.65 21.22
C LYS A 268 5.41 13.79 20.48
N GLN A 269 4.92 13.03 19.50
CA GLN A 269 5.77 12.27 18.59
C GLN A 269 6.76 13.22 17.88
N GLY A 270 8.04 12.81 17.79
CA GLY A 270 9.12 13.59 17.20
C GLY A 270 9.81 14.58 18.14
N GLU A 271 9.32 14.72 19.37
CA GLU A 271 9.97 15.54 20.40
C GLU A 271 11.28 14.86 20.88
N VAL A 272 12.33 15.66 21.07
CA VAL A 272 13.64 15.16 21.51
C VAL A 272 13.57 14.83 22.99
N LEU A 273 13.68 13.54 23.33
CA LEU A 273 13.72 13.04 24.71
C LEU A 273 15.11 13.19 25.32
N VAL A 274 16.16 12.94 24.53
CA VAL A 274 17.56 13.01 24.97
C VAL A 274 18.43 13.50 23.81
N LYS A 275 19.22 14.55 24.03
CA LYS A 275 20.20 15.00 23.03
C LYS A 275 21.44 14.10 23.03
N LYS A 276 22.11 14.02 21.88
CA LYS A 276 23.38 13.28 21.77
C LYS A 276 24.40 13.83 22.78
N GLY A 277 24.96 12.97 23.61
CA GLY A 277 25.93 13.30 24.65
C GLY A 277 25.33 13.72 26.00
N GLU A 278 24.01 13.82 26.11
CA GLU A 278 23.32 14.12 27.37
C GLU A 278 23.28 12.88 28.28
N ILE A 279 23.44 13.10 29.59
CA ILE A 279 23.44 12.02 30.59
C ILE A 279 22.01 11.55 30.82
N ILE A 280 21.79 10.24 30.69
CA ILE A 280 20.47 9.64 30.88
C ILE A 280 20.16 9.60 32.38
N THR A 281 19.25 10.48 32.79
CA THR A 281 18.73 10.55 34.16
C THR A 281 17.80 9.37 34.44
N GLN A 282 17.62 9.05 35.72
CA GLN A 282 16.67 8.02 36.14
C GLN A 282 15.25 8.29 35.61
N GLU A 283 14.87 9.57 35.49
CA GLU A 283 13.55 10.00 35.00
C GLU A 283 13.34 9.63 33.53
N ILE A 284 14.35 9.89 32.70
CA ILE A 284 14.33 9.55 31.27
C ILE A 284 14.33 8.04 31.11
N TYR A 285 15.10 7.32 31.93
CA TYR A 285 15.12 5.86 31.90
C TYR A 285 13.75 5.24 32.20
N THR A 286 13.08 5.71 33.26
CA THR A 286 11.73 5.24 33.62
C THR A 286 10.71 5.57 32.53
N LEU A 287 10.78 6.78 31.93
CA LEU A 287 9.93 7.14 30.79
C LEU A 287 10.15 6.19 29.60
N LEU A 288 11.40 5.82 29.29
CA LEU A 288 11.72 4.90 28.20
C LEU A 288 11.31 3.45 28.51
N ASP A 289 11.38 3.00 29.77
CA ASP A 289 10.92 1.67 30.20
C ASP A 289 9.39 1.54 30.17
N GLU A 290 8.67 2.51 30.71
CA GLU A 290 7.20 2.55 30.72
C GLU A 290 6.60 2.52 29.30
N ASN A 291 7.36 3.01 28.32
CA ASN A 291 6.95 3.07 26.91
C ASN A 291 7.55 1.93 26.04
N GLU A 292 8.12 0.89 26.65
CA GLU A 292 8.70 -0.28 25.96
C GLU A 292 9.81 0.06 24.95
N LEU A 293 10.53 1.16 25.15
CA LEU A 293 11.61 1.61 24.24
C LEU A 293 12.99 1.03 24.58
N LEU A 294 13.09 0.35 25.74
CA LEU A 294 14.28 -0.39 26.17
C LEU A 294 14.36 -1.77 25.51
N LYS A 295 15.58 -2.21 25.18
CA LYS A 295 15.82 -3.52 24.53
C LYS A 295 15.34 -4.74 25.32
N ASP A 296 15.17 -4.63 26.64
CA ASP A 296 15.00 -5.79 27.54
C ASP A 296 13.64 -6.48 27.46
N LYS A 297 12.61 -5.85 26.86
CA LYS A 297 11.28 -6.46 26.63
C LYS A 297 11.04 -6.65 25.14
N ILE A 298 11.14 -7.90 24.66
CA ILE A 298 10.98 -8.19 23.23
C ILE A 298 9.49 -8.33 22.87
N ASN A 299 8.88 -7.23 22.44
CA ASN A 299 7.58 -7.28 21.76
C ASN A 299 7.79 -7.75 20.30
N TYR A 300 7.27 -8.93 19.93
CA TYR A 300 7.39 -9.54 18.60
C TYR A 300 6.21 -9.22 17.66
N TRP A 301 5.17 -8.54 18.16
CA TRP A 301 3.96 -8.25 17.37
C TRP A 301 4.21 -7.41 16.12
N PRO A 302 5.00 -6.31 16.15
CA PRO A 302 5.31 -5.53 14.95
C PRO A 302 6.04 -6.36 13.87
N GLN A 303 6.97 -7.23 14.28
CA GLN A 303 7.69 -8.13 13.38
C GLN A 303 6.77 -9.17 12.74
N PHE A 304 5.83 -9.72 13.53
CA PHE A 304 4.83 -10.65 13.01
C PHE A 304 3.86 -9.98 12.04
N GLY A 305 3.34 -8.80 12.37
CA GLY A 305 2.47 -8.02 11.48
C GLY A 305 3.16 -7.67 10.16
N LEU A 306 4.44 -7.29 10.23
CA LEU A 306 5.26 -7.02 9.05
C LEU A 306 5.49 -8.27 8.19
N LEU A 307 5.76 -9.43 8.81
CA LEU A 307 5.87 -10.70 8.11
C LEU A 307 4.55 -11.06 7.41
N MET A 308 3.42 -10.86 8.08
CA MET A 308 2.09 -11.13 7.53
C MET A 308 1.79 -10.24 6.31
N LEU A 309 2.08 -8.94 6.39
CA LEU A 309 1.94 -8.02 5.26
C LEU A 309 2.82 -8.44 4.07
N SER A 310 4.07 -8.79 4.33
CA SER A 310 5.03 -9.23 3.30
C SER A 310 4.57 -10.53 2.62
N MET A 311 4.08 -11.49 3.41
CA MET A 311 3.46 -12.73 2.92
C MET A 311 2.22 -12.45 2.08
N MET A 312 1.37 -11.51 2.50
CA MET A 312 0.13 -11.17 1.78
C MET A 312 0.43 -10.61 0.38
N LEU A 313 1.40 -9.70 0.25
CA LEU A 313 1.81 -9.15 -1.05
C LEU A 313 2.40 -10.22 -1.97
N ALA A 314 3.30 -11.06 -1.45
CA ALA A 314 3.90 -12.15 -2.22
C ALA A 314 2.87 -13.22 -2.62
N LEU A 315 1.91 -13.53 -1.72
CA LEU A 315 0.83 -14.46 -1.98
C LEU A 315 -0.14 -13.94 -3.05
N GLY A 316 -0.48 -12.64 -3.03
CA GLY A 316 -1.29 -12.02 -4.08
C GLY A 316 -0.64 -12.15 -5.46
N LEU A 317 0.66 -11.90 -5.56
CA LEU A 317 1.44 -12.12 -6.79
C LEU A 317 1.47 -13.60 -7.19
N PHE A 318 1.66 -14.51 -6.24
CA PHE A 318 1.63 -15.95 -6.48
C PHE A 318 0.28 -16.42 -7.01
N MET A 319 -0.82 -15.98 -6.40
CA MET A 319 -2.19 -16.29 -6.81
C MET A 319 -2.47 -15.79 -8.22
N TYR A 320 -2.09 -14.56 -8.54
CA TYR A 320 -2.24 -14.00 -9.88
C TYR A 320 -1.54 -14.87 -10.94
N ILE A 321 -0.26 -15.20 -10.71
CA ILE A 321 0.51 -16.02 -11.64
C ILE A 321 -0.11 -17.42 -11.78
N ARG A 322 -0.62 -18.00 -10.69
CA ARG A 322 -1.26 -19.32 -10.70
C ARG A 322 -2.62 -19.32 -11.41
N GLN A 323 -3.42 -18.27 -11.24
CA GLN A 323 -4.75 -18.17 -11.87
C GLN A 323 -4.65 -18.08 -13.39
N PHE A 324 -3.74 -17.26 -13.91
CA PHE A 324 -3.51 -17.17 -15.35
C PHE A 324 -2.86 -18.42 -15.93
N GLN A 325 -2.12 -19.19 -15.13
CA GLN A 325 -1.59 -20.48 -15.52
C GLN A 325 -2.70 -21.53 -15.76
N SER A 326 -3.85 -21.46 -15.08
CA SER A 326 -4.93 -22.46 -15.27
C SER A 326 -5.56 -22.43 -16.67
N ARG A 327 -5.33 -21.38 -17.47
CA ARG A 327 -5.87 -21.23 -18.83
C ARG A 327 -4.97 -21.84 -19.91
N THR A 328 -3.73 -22.18 -19.58
CA THR A 328 -2.72 -22.74 -20.50
C THR A 328 -2.13 -23.99 -19.88
N ARG A 329 -2.01 -25.10 -20.61
CA ARG A 329 -1.60 -26.41 -20.03
C ARG A 329 -0.15 -26.41 -19.48
N ASN A 330 0.63 -25.36 -19.78
CA ASN A 330 2.02 -25.13 -19.37
C ASN A 330 2.19 -23.89 -18.47
N PHE A 331 3.30 -23.83 -17.72
CA PHE A 331 3.66 -22.64 -16.95
C PHE A 331 3.79 -21.43 -17.89
N LYS A 332 2.86 -20.46 -17.81
CA LYS A 332 2.98 -19.17 -18.54
C LYS A 332 4.34 -18.50 -18.32
N TYR A 333 4.88 -18.63 -17.10
CA TYR A 333 6.24 -18.20 -16.77
C TYR A 333 7.06 -19.32 -16.14
N ASN A 334 8.25 -19.54 -16.69
CA ASN A 334 9.25 -20.43 -16.10
C ASN A 334 9.99 -19.74 -14.92
N ASN A 335 10.79 -20.50 -14.17
CA ASN A 335 11.50 -19.96 -13.01
C ASN A 335 12.60 -18.96 -13.38
N ALA A 336 13.08 -18.92 -14.63
CA ALA A 336 14.00 -17.88 -15.08
C ALA A 336 13.28 -16.53 -15.23
N GLN A 337 12.07 -16.51 -15.77
CA GLN A 337 11.22 -15.32 -15.82
C GLN A 337 10.79 -14.86 -14.42
N LEU A 338 10.54 -15.79 -13.50
CA LEU A 338 10.26 -15.44 -12.10
C LEU A 338 11.50 -14.87 -11.40
N LEU A 339 12.69 -15.43 -11.63
CA LEU A 339 13.95 -14.86 -11.14
C LEU A 339 14.17 -13.45 -11.70
N MET A 340 13.87 -13.22 -12.98
CA MET A 340 13.91 -11.89 -13.57
C MET A 340 12.95 -10.93 -12.86
N LEU A 341 11.70 -11.35 -12.59
CA LEU A 341 10.74 -10.55 -11.83
C LEU A 341 11.29 -10.19 -10.45
N VAL A 342 11.88 -11.16 -9.74
CA VAL A 342 12.54 -10.93 -8.44
C VAL A 342 13.67 -9.89 -8.56
N LEU A 343 14.52 -9.98 -9.58
CA LEU A 343 15.58 -8.99 -9.79
C LEU A 343 15.03 -7.59 -10.09
N ILE A 344 13.95 -7.49 -10.87
CA ILE A 344 13.27 -6.21 -11.11
C ILE A 344 12.78 -5.63 -9.78
N PHE A 345 12.14 -6.43 -8.93
CA PHE A 345 11.73 -5.99 -7.58
C PHE A 345 12.93 -5.54 -6.73
N VAL A 346 14.04 -6.29 -6.74
CA VAL A 346 15.27 -5.93 -5.99
C VAL A 346 15.81 -4.58 -6.45
N ILE A 347 15.91 -4.35 -7.76
CA ILE A 347 16.43 -3.10 -8.33
C ILE A 347 15.48 -1.93 -8.00
N THR A 348 14.17 -2.10 -8.16
CA THR A 348 13.20 -1.04 -7.90
C THR A 348 13.10 -0.70 -6.41
N VAL A 349 13.05 -1.72 -5.53
CA VAL A 349 13.05 -1.52 -4.07
C VAL A 349 14.38 -0.92 -3.61
N GLY A 350 15.51 -1.41 -4.12
CA GLY A 350 16.83 -0.84 -3.82
C GLY A 350 16.95 0.63 -4.23
N ALA A 351 16.42 1.01 -5.38
CA ALA A 351 16.38 2.40 -5.82
C ALA A 351 15.51 3.28 -4.91
N MET A 352 14.34 2.78 -4.47
CA MET A 352 13.50 3.50 -3.49
C MET A 352 14.20 3.66 -2.14
N LEU A 353 14.86 2.61 -1.64
CA LEU A 353 15.61 2.65 -0.39
C LEU A 353 16.77 3.66 -0.46
N LEU A 354 17.48 3.72 -1.59
CA LEU A 354 18.57 4.69 -1.78
C LEU A 354 18.08 6.13 -1.70
N ILE A 355 16.91 6.44 -2.29
CA ILE A 355 16.29 7.76 -2.16
C ILE A 355 15.76 8.01 -0.75
N SER A 356 15.20 6.99 -0.10
CA SER A 356 14.70 7.09 1.28
C SER A 356 15.81 7.48 2.28
N ILE A 357 17.05 7.02 2.06
CA ILE A 357 18.22 7.41 2.88
C ILE A 357 18.56 8.90 2.73
N LEU A 358 18.29 9.49 1.55
CA LEU A 358 18.57 10.90 1.27
C LEU A 358 17.43 11.84 1.73
N GLN A 359 16.25 11.30 2.03
CA GLN A 359 15.11 12.07 2.51
C GLN A 359 15.26 12.46 4.00
N THR A 360 14.87 13.69 4.31
CA THR A 360 14.68 14.20 5.67
C THR A 360 13.32 14.88 5.78
N SER A 361 12.84 15.14 7.00
CA SER A 361 11.53 15.81 7.22
C SER A 361 11.43 17.16 6.52
N GLU A 362 12.54 17.90 6.41
CA GLU A 362 12.61 19.18 5.70
C GLU A 362 12.74 19.04 4.18
N ARG A 363 13.18 17.88 3.68
CA ARG A 363 13.42 17.60 2.26
C ARG A 363 12.57 16.43 1.77
N SER A 364 11.32 16.38 2.22
CA SER A 364 10.38 15.31 1.87
C SER A 364 10.17 15.19 0.35
N TYR A 365 10.27 16.31 -0.39
CA TYR A 365 10.18 16.37 -1.85
C TYR A 365 11.21 15.52 -2.61
N LEU A 366 12.32 15.09 -1.99
CA LEU A 366 13.31 14.21 -2.62
C LEU A 366 12.74 12.82 -2.95
N GLY A 367 11.70 12.38 -2.25
CA GLY A 367 11.06 11.08 -2.51
C GLY A 367 10.49 10.95 -3.91
N TYR A 368 10.05 12.06 -4.52
CA TYR A 368 9.51 12.07 -5.88
C TYR A 368 10.57 11.82 -6.97
N LEU A 369 11.87 11.86 -6.62
CA LEU A 369 12.96 11.46 -7.50
C LEU A 369 13.06 9.94 -7.69
N ALA A 370 12.44 9.14 -6.80
CA ALA A 370 12.55 7.70 -6.84
C ALA A 370 12.03 7.13 -8.18
N PRO A 371 12.81 6.30 -8.89
CA PRO A 371 12.44 5.77 -10.20
C PRO A 371 11.47 4.59 -10.06
N ILE A 372 10.31 4.81 -9.44
CA ILE A 372 9.33 3.76 -9.11
C ILE A 372 8.76 3.11 -10.38
N ALA A 373 8.54 3.91 -11.42
CA ALA A 373 8.06 3.46 -12.73
C ALA A 373 9.03 2.50 -13.44
N LEU A 374 10.31 2.43 -13.03
CA LEU A 374 11.30 1.48 -13.56
C LEU A 374 10.78 0.05 -13.51
N GLY A 375 10.24 -0.36 -12.36
CA GLY A 375 9.76 -1.72 -12.15
C GLY A 375 8.59 -2.06 -13.07
N ALA A 376 7.56 -1.20 -13.09
CA ALA A 376 6.37 -1.40 -13.92
C ALA A 376 6.72 -1.40 -15.43
N MET A 377 7.62 -0.52 -15.87
CA MET A 377 8.05 -0.43 -17.26
C MET A 377 8.87 -1.65 -17.68
N LEU A 378 9.82 -2.12 -16.87
CA LEU A 378 10.58 -3.35 -17.16
C LEU A 378 9.68 -4.59 -17.20
N VAL A 379 8.72 -4.72 -16.28
CA VAL A 379 7.75 -5.84 -16.31
C VAL A 379 6.89 -5.77 -17.58
N THR A 380 6.44 -4.58 -17.99
CA THR A 380 5.65 -4.41 -19.22
C THR A 380 6.42 -4.84 -20.47
N LEU A 381 7.71 -4.51 -20.54
CA LEU A 381 8.55 -4.72 -21.72
C LEU A 381 9.14 -6.14 -21.82
N LEU A 382 9.45 -6.77 -20.67
CA LEU A 382 10.17 -8.06 -20.62
C LEU A 382 9.28 -9.26 -20.27
N LEU A 383 8.11 -9.02 -19.66
CA LEU A 383 7.17 -10.06 -19.27
C LEU A 383 5.83 -9.86 -19.97
N ASP A 384 4.93 -9.08 -19.38
CA ASP A 384 3.62 -8.80 -19.93
C ASP A 384 2.92 -7.64 -19.22
N MET A 385 1.98 -7.02 -19.92
CA MET A 385 1.19 -5.89 -19.44
C MET A 385 0.34 -6.22 -18.22
N SER A 386 -0.30 -7.40 -18.21
CA SER A 386 -1.26 -7.75 -17.16
C SER A 386 -0.57 -7.96 -15.81
N LEU A 387 0.61 -8.59 -15.80
CA LEU A 387 1.46 -8.68 -14.63
C LEU A 387 1.98 -7.32 -14.18
N ALA A 388 2.29 -6.41 -15.11
CA ALA A 388 2.77 -5.07 -14.79
C ALA A 388 1.75 -4.27 -13.97
N PHE A 389 0.44 -4.37 -14.24
CA PHE A 389 -0.60 -3.73 -13.43
C PHE A 389 -0.62 -4.23 -11.98
N VAL A 390 -0.49 -5.54 -11.78
CA VAL A 390 -0.43 -6.11 -10.41
C VAL A 390 0.83 -5.62 -9.70
N CYS A 391 1.97 -5.61 -10.40
CA CYS A 391 3.22 -5.10 -9.85
C CYS A 391 3.14 -3.60 -9.54
N ALA A 392 2.43 -2.80 -10.35
CA ALA A 392 2.23 -1.36 -10.10
C ALA A 392 1.51 -1.09 -8.78
N VAL A 393 0.50 -1.91 -8.42
CA VAL A 393 -0.17 -1.81 -7.12
C VAL A 393 0.80 -2.14 -5.98
N ILE A 394 1.59 -3.22 -6.13
CA ILE A 394 2.59 -3.59 -5.11
C ILE A 394 3.66 -2.51 -4.97
N PHE A 395 4.19 -1.97 -6.07
CA PHE A 395 5.15 -0.87 -6.06
C PHE A 395 4.57 0.41 -5.44
N SER A 396 3.28 0.69 -5.64
CA SER A 396 2.60 1.81 -4.98
C SER A 396 2.54 1.64 -3.46
N ILE A 397 2.18 0.44 -2.97
CA ILE A 397 2.19 0.13 -1.54
C ILE A 397 3.62 0.22 -0.97
N LEU A 398 4.61 -0.33 -1.68
CA LEU A 398 6.02 -0.26 -1.29
C LEU A 398 6.50 1.19 -1.20
N ALA A 399 6.23 2.02 -2.22
CA ALA A 399 6.62 3.43 -2.24
C ALA A 399 5.95 4.22 -1.10
N SER A 400 4.67 3.94 -0.81
CA SER A 400 3.91 4.57 0.26
C SER A 400 4.53 4.34 1.65
N VAL A 401 5.21 3.22 1.87
CA VAL A 401 5.90 2.92 3.14
C VAL A 401 7.37 3.34 3.10
N ILE A 402 8.10 2.97 2.04
CA ILE A 402 9.56 3.15 1.96
C ILE A 402 9.94 4.62 1.91
N LEU A 403 9.19 5.44 1.15
CA LEU A 403 9.47 6.88 0.99
C LEU A 403 8.76 7.73 2.05
N ASN A 404 8.07 7.10 3.00
CA ASN A 404 7.39 7.79 4.07
C ASN A 404 8.42 8.46 5.01
N VAL A 405 8.22 9.76 5.20
CA VAL A 405 9.00 10.60 6.13
C VAL A 405 8.11 11.11 7.26
N ARG A 406 6.77 10.99 7.14
CA ARG A 406 5.81 11.47 8.13
C ARG A 406 5.73 10.47 9.28
N GLN A 407 6.09 10.93 10.47
CA GLN A 407 5.98 10.13 11.70
C GLN A 407 4.48 10.00 12.08
N GLY A 408 4.00 8.77 12.33
CA GLY A 408 2.65 8.50 12.83
C GLY A 408 1.65 7.90 11.84
N GLN A 409 2.00 7.78 10.55
CA GLN A 409 1.23 7.05 9.56
C GLN A 409 2.07 5.92 8.97
N ILE A 410 1.50 4.72 8.82
CA ILE A 410 2.19 3.57 8.22
C ILE A 410 2.39 3.81 6.71
N PHE A 411 1.37 4.34 6.05
CA PHE A 411 1.31 4.57 4.60
C PHE A 411 1.20 6.07 4.33
N ASP A 412 2.16 6.62 3.58
CA ASP A 412 2.05 7.96 3.01
C ASP A 412 1.24 7.90 1.71
N PHE A 413 0.03 8.44 1.74
CA PHE A 413 -0.87 8.48 0.58
C PHE A 413 -0.26 9.21 -0.62
N ASN A 414 0.53 10.27 -0.39
CA ASN A 414 1.07 11.08 -1.48
C ASN A 414 2.07 10.30 -2.32
N PHE A 415 2.99 9.56 -1.67
CA PHE A 415 3.94 8.70 -2.37
C PHE A 415 3.25 7.48 -3.01
N GLY A 416 2.27 6.89 -2.33
CA GLY A 416 1.49 5.78 -2.89
C GLY A 416 0.72 6.18 -4.15
N PHE A 417 0.01 7.30 -4.11
CA PHE A 417 -0.74 7.84 -5.25
C PHE A 417 0.19 8.23 -6.40
N PHE A 418 1.27 8.96 -6.11
CA PHE A 418 2.30 9.31 -7.10
C PHE A 418 2.85 8.06 -7.79
N ALA A 419 3.26 7.06 -7.01
CA ALA A 419 3.80 5.79 -7.49
C ALA A 419 2.81 5.06 -8.43
N LEU A 420 1.53 5.04 -8.06
CA LEU A 420 0.48 4.43 -8.88
C LEU A 420 0.34 5.15 -10.22
N VAL A 421 0.26 6.48 -10.20
CA VAL A 421 0.12 7.30 -11.42
C VAL A 421 1.31 7.10 -12.36
N VAL A 422 2.55 7.19 -11.85
CA VAL A 422 3.74 7.02 -12.70
C VAL A 422 3.88 5.60 -13.23
N CYS A 423 3.53 4.58 -12.44
CA CYS A 423 3.52 3.19 -12.92
C CYS A 423 2.49 3.01 -14.02
N LEU A 424 1.24 3.47 -13.83
CA LEU A 424 0.20 3.36 -14.85
C LEU A 424 0.56 4.13 -16.13
N ALA A 425 1.07 5.35 -16.01
CA ALA A 425 1.57 6.14 -17.14
C ALA A 425 2.66 5.40 -17.91
N SER A 426 3.59 4.72 -17.21
CA SER A 426 4.64 3.91 -17.84
C SER A 426 4.05 2.70 -18.58
N ILE A 427 3.09 1.98 -18.00
CA ILE A 427 2.48 0.79 -18.62
C ILE A 427 1.74 1.19 -19.90
N PHE A 428 0.85 2.18 -19.83
CA PHE A 428 0.05 2.60 -20.98
C PHE A 428 0.91 3.16 -22.11
N SER A 429 1.98 3.87 -21.79
CA SER A 429 2.85 4.48 -22.80
C SER A 429 3.85 3.51 -23.43
N THR A 430 4.19 2.40 -22.75
CA THR A 430 5.21 1.44 -23.23
C THR A 430 4.69 0.09 -23.67
N HIS A 431 3.39 -0.21 -23.46
CA HIS A 431 2.79 -1.51 -23.81
C HIS A 431 2.99 -1.92 -25.29
N ARG A 432 3.08 -0.97 -26.23
CA ARG A 432 3.31 -1.25 -27.66
C ARG A 432 4.69 -0.79 -28.14
N ALA A 433 5.68 -0.75 -27.25
CA ALA A 433 7.01 -0.29 -27.60
C ALA A 433 7.73 -1.29 -28.51
N SER A 434 7.83 -0.93 -29.80
CA SER A 434 8.63 -1.65 -30.80
C SER A 434 9.90 -0.89 -31.20
N GLN A 435 10.07 0.36 -30.76
CA GLN A 435 11.23 1.21 -31.06
C GLN A 435 11.79 1.87 -29.80
N ARG A 436 13.11 2.12 -29.77
CA ARG A 436 13.77 2.81 -28.65
C ARG A 436 13.21 4.22 -28.42
N SER A 437 12.77 4.88 -29.49
CA SER A 437 12.07 6.17 -29.43
C SER A 437 10.78 6.11 -28.62
N THR A 438 10.08 4.97 -28.63
CA THR A 438 8.86 4.75 -27.84
C THR A 438 9.16 4.67 -26.34
N LEU A 439 10.33 4.14 -25.95
CA LEU A 439 10.77 4.16 -24.55
C LEU A 439 11.01 5.59 -24.05
N PHE A 440 11.60 6.44 -24.90
CA PHE A 440 11.81 7.84 -24.58
C PHE A 440 10.48 8.60 -24.45
N LYS A 441 9.53 8.37 -25.38
CA LYS A 441 8.16 8.89 -25.27
C LYS A 441 7.46 8.43 -24.00
N GLY A 442 7.57 7.15 -23.64
CA GLY A 442 6.99 6.63 -22.40
C GLY A 442 7.58 7.28 -21.15
N SER A 443 8.88 7.56 -21.17
CA SER A 443 9.54 8.26 -20.07
C SER A 443 9.10 9.73 -19.96
N ILE A 444 8.89 10.42 -21.09
CA ILE A 444 8.29 11.78 -21.10
C ILE A 444 6.90 11.75 -20.47
N MET A 445 6.08 10.74 -20.76
CA MET A 445 4.76 10.58 -20.14
C MET A 445 4.88 10.38 -18.63
N VAL A 446 5.83 9.57 -18.17
CA VAL A 446 6.13 9.43 -16.73
C VAL A 446 6.51 10.77 -16.09
N CYS A 447 7.36 11.56 -16.76
CA CYS A 447 7.74 12.90 -16.28
C CYS A 447 6.52 13.82 -16.16
N LEU A 448 5.69 13.88 -17.20
CA LEU A 448 4.52 14.76 -17.28
C LEU A 448 3.46 14.38 -16.25
N PHE A 449 3.06 13.11 -16.21
CA PHE A 449 2.03 12.63 -15.27
C PHE A 449 2.53 12.60 -13.82
N GLY A 450 3.83 12.34 -13.60
CA GLY A 450 4.44 12.47 -12.28
C GLY A 450 4.43 13.91 -11.78
N ALA A 451 4.88 14.86 -12.61
CA ALA A 451 4.81 16.29 -12.31
C ALA A 451 3.38 16.76 -12.04
N LEU A 452 2.42 16.35 -12.88
CA LEU A 452 1.02 16.67 -12.72
C LEU A 452 0.45 16.10 -11.42
N ALA A 453 0.77 14.84 -11.07
CA ALA A 453 0.31 14.22 -9.83
C ALA A 453 0.79 14.98 -8.60
N VAL A 454 2.08 15.33 -8.55
CA VAL A 454 2.63 16.12 -7.43
C VAL A 454 1.99 17.50 -7.36
N PHE A 455 1.83 18.17 -8.50
CA PHE A 455 1.19 19.48 -8.57
C PHE A 455 -0.27 19.42 -8.09
N SER A 456 -1.04 18.42 -8.52
CA SER A 456 -2.43 18.22 -8.08
C SER A 456 -2.52 17.95 -6.58
N LEU A 457 -1.65 17.11 -6.03
CA LEU A 457 -1.62 16.85 -4.58
C LEU A 457 -1.28 18.11 -3.79
N ALA A 458 -0.31 18.90 -4.27
CA ALA A 458 0.08 20.16 -3.63
C ALA A 458 -1.04 21.22 -3.65
N LEU A 459 -1.91 21.21 -4.67
CA LEU A 459 -3.09 22.10 -4.71
C LEU A 459 -4.21 21.66 -3.76
N ILE A 460 -4.33 20.36 -3.50
CA ILE A 460 -5.36 19.80 -2.60
C ILE A 460 -4.95 19.97 -1.13
N ASP A 461 -3.67 19.77 -0.81
CA ASP A 461 -3.13 19.80 0.56
C ASP A 461 -2.90 21.25 1.04
N GLN A 462 -4.01 21.95 1.30
CA GLN A 462 -4.05 23.36 1.75
C GLN A 462 -3.41 23.52 3.13
N GLY A 463 -2.11 23.83 3.17
CA GLY A 463 -1.39 24.23 4.39
C GLY A 463 -0.02 23.57 4.60
N ASN A 464 0.27 22.46 3.93
CA ASN A 464 1.54 21.74 4.08
C ASN A 464 2.57 22.04 2.98
N TRP A 465 2.14 22.64 1.86
CA TRP A 465 2.99 22.93 0.71
C TRP A 465 3.17 24.42 0.50
N THR A 466 4.43 24.85 0.44
CA THR A 466 4.84 26.19 -0.02
C THR A 466 5.08 26.19 -1.52
N GLN A 467 5.07 27.37 -2.16
CA GLN A 467 5.40 27.49 -3.59
C GLN A 467 6.77 26.86 -3.92
N THR A 468 7.76 27.04 -3.05
CA THR A 468 9.11 26.49 -3.20
C THR A 468 9.13 24.97 -3.10
N THR A 469 8.46 24.39 -2.10
CA THR A 469 8.40 22.93 -1.95
C THR A 469 7.61 22.27 -3.09
N THR A 470 6.57 22.94 -3.59
CA THR A 470 5.81 22.46 -4.77
C THR A 470 6.68 22.47 -6.02
N LEU A 471 7.42 23.57 -6.26
CA LEU A 471 8.34 23.65 -7.39
C LEU A 471 9.40 22.55 -7.35
N TYR A 472 10.01 22.32 -6.18
CA TYR A 472 10.97 21.23 -6.02
C TYR A 472 10.33 19.86 -6.17
N GLY A 473 9.17 19.60 -5.57
CA GLY A 473 8.46 18.33 -5.73
C GLY A 473 8.16 18.00 -7.20
N VAL A 474 7.66 18.98 -7.96
CA VAL A 474 7.41 18.85 -9.39
C VAL A 474 8.70 18.63 -10.18
N ALA A 475 9.77 19.37 -9.87
CA ALA A 475 11.06 19.22 -10.52
C ALA A 475 11.70 17.84 -10.25
N PHE A 476 11.63 17.34 -9.01
CA PHE A 476 12.12 16.01 -8.66
C PHE A 476 11.27 14.89 -9.26
N ALA A 477 9.95 15.05 -9.35
CA ALA A 477 9.08 14.12 -10.07
C ALA A 477 9.45 14.04 -11.57
N PHE A 478 9.69 15.19 -12.21
CA PHE A 478 10.16 15.24 -13.59
C PHE A 478 11.53 14.58 -13.76
N ALA A 479 12.49 14.90 -12.87
CA ALA A 479 13.81 14.29 -12.87
C ALA A 479 13.75 12.77 -12.62
N GLY A 480 12.86 12.29 -11.73
CA GLY A 480 12.65 10.87 -11.48
C GLY A 480 12.17 10.10 -12.70
N GLY A 481 11.34 10.72 -13.54
CA GLY A 481 10.96 10.18 -14.84
C GLY A 481 12.14 10.08 -15.82
N LEU A 482 13.03 11.08 -15.86
CA LEU A 482 14.26 11.03 -16.68
C LEU A 482 15.24 9.94 -16.19
N VAL A 483 15.43 9.83 -14.87
CA VAL A 483 16.25 8.77 -14.27
C VAL A 483 15.68 7.39 -14.61
N THR A 484 14.35 7.25 -14.57
CA THR A 484 13.66 6.02 -15.00
C THR A 484 14.01 5.68 -16.45
N ALA A 485 14.00 6.67 -17.36
CA ALA A 485 14.36 6.48 -18.77
C ALA A 485 15.77 5.88 -18.94
N ILE A 486 16.74 6.50 -18.26
CA ILE A 486 18.16 6.11 -18.33
C ILE A 486 18.32 4.69 -17.79
N LEU A 487 17.71 4.39 -16.65
CA LEU A 487 17.79 3.07 -16.02
C LEU A 487 17.13 1.99 -16.87
N VAL A 488 15.95 2.23 -17.45
CA VAL A 488 15.31 1.23 -18.33
C VAL A 488 16.15 0.96 -19.58
N ILE A 489 16.64 2.02 -20.24
CA ILE A 489 17.49 1.87 -21.43
C ILE A 489 18.80 1.14 -21.10
N GLY A 490 19.40 1.41 -19.94
CA GLY A 490 20.63 0.76 -19.50
C GLY A 490 20.45 -0.69 -19.04
N LEU A 491 19.35 -1.01 -18.37
CA LEU A 491 19.10 -2.34 -17.78
C LEU A 491 18.44 -3.31 -18.76
N MET A 492 17.70 -2.84 -19.76
CA MET A 492 17.01 -3.72 -20.72
C MET A 492 17.98 -4.67 -21.46
N PRO A 493 19.12 -4.21 -22.04
CA PRO A 493 20.07 -5.10 -22.69
C PRO A 493 20.65 -6.17 -21.75
N PHE A 494 20.83 -5.83 -20.47
CA PHE A 494 21.29 -6.77 -19.45
C PHE A 494 20.28 -7.90 -19.24
N PHE A 495 18.98 -7.58 -19.14
CA PHE A 495 17.93 -8.59 -19.02
C PHE A 495 17.79 -9.44 -20.28
N GLU A 496 17.79 -8.82 -21.47
CA GLU A 496 17.72 -9.53 -22.75
C GLU A 496 18.87 -10.54 -22.90
N SER A 497 20.10 -10.12 -22.62
CA SER A 497 21.28 -10.99 -22.75
C SER A 497 21.35 -12.07 -21.68
N THR A 498 21.02 -11.76 -20.42
CA THR A 498 21.14 -12.71 -19.29
C THR A 498 20.07 -13.77 -19.33
N PHE A 499 18.83 -13.39 -19.69
CA PHE A 499 17.69 -14.30 -19.72
C PHE A 499 17.39 -14.85 -21.12
N GLY A 500 18.10 -14.39 -22.14
CA GLY A 500 17.90 -14.81 -23.53
C GLY A 500 16.51 -14.45 -24.06
N ILE A 501 15.91 -13.37 -23.53
CA ILE A 501 14.56 -12.95 -23.87
C ILE A 501 14.61 -12.17 -25.18
N LEU A 502 13.79 -12.59 -26.13
CA LEU A 502 13.63 -11.92 -27.40
C LEU A 502 12.53 -10.87 -27.30
N SER A 503 12.93 -9.65 -26.94
CA SER A 503 12.00 -8.50 -26.86
C SER A 503 11.57 -8.06 -28.27
N ALA A 504 10.43 -7.36 -28.35
CA ALA A 504 9.97 -6.77 -29.60
C ALA A 504 11.00 -5.78 -30.17
N LEU A 505 11.71 -5.06 -29.30
CA LEU A 505 12.79 -4.14 -29.68
C LEU A 505 13.96 -4.89 -30.32
N LYS A 506 14.37 -6.03 -29.75
CA LYS A 506 15.44 -6.84 -30.31
C LYS A 506 15.04 -7.45 -31.65
N LEU A 507 13.79 -7.87 -31.82
CA LEU A 507 13.25 -8.31 -33.11
C LEU A 507 13.31 -7.21 -34.17
N VAL A 508 12.89 -5.98 -33.83
CA VAL A 508 12.98 -4.84 -34.74
C VAL A 508 14.44 -4.52 -35.10
N GLU A 509 15.36 -4.57 -34.15
CA GLU A 509 16.79 -4.42 -34.41
C GLU A 509 17.32 -5.47 -35.40
N LEU A 510 16.92 -6.73 -35.23
CA LEU A 510 17.29 -7.84 -36.11
C LEU A 510 16.61 -7.78 -37.49
N SER A 511 15.51 -7.05 -37.63
CA SER A 511 14.85 -6.82 -38.93
C SER A 511 15.58 -5.80 -39.81
N ASN A 512 16.56 -5.07 -39.26
CA ASN A 512 17.29 -4.04 -39.98
C ASN A 512 18.23 -4.67 -41.04
N PRO A 513 18.09 -4.33 -42.34
CA PRO A 513 18.95 -4.86 -43.41
C PRO A 513 20.45 -4.59 -43.22
N ASN A 514 20.82 -3.61 -42.39
CA ASN A 514 22.22 -3.33 -42.05
C ASN A 514 22.84 -4.35 -41.08
N HIS A 515 22.04 -5.25 -40.49
CA HIS A 515 22.58 -6.33 -39.66
C HIS A 515 23.54 -7.20 -40.51
N PRO A 516 24.76 -7.54 -40.04
CA PRO A 516 25.78 -8.17 -40.87
C PRO A 516 25.33 -9.44 -41.59
N LEU A 517 24.59 -10.33 -40.91
CA LEU A 517 24.06 -11.55 -41.53
C LEU A 517 22.98 -11.26 -42.58
N LEU A 518 22.09 -10.30 -42.33
CA LEU A 518 21.02 -9.98 -43.27
C LEU A 518 21.58 -9.26 -44.50
N ARG A 519 22.57 -8.39 -44.30
CA ARG A 519 23.35 -7.78 -45.38
C ARG A 519 24.07 -8.84 -46.21
N LYS A 520 24.69 -9.84 -45.55
CA LYS A 520 25.33 -10.96 -46.22
C LYS A 520 24.35 -11.74 -47.11
N LEU A 521 23.17 -12.07 -46.58
CA LEU A 521 22.09 -12.74 -47.34
C LEU A 521 21.69 -11.93 -48.57
N LEU A 522 21.50 -10.61 -48.40
CA LEU A 522 21.14 -9.69 -49.47
C LEU A 522 22.20 -9.62 -50.58
N THR A 523 23.50 -9.61 -50.21
CA THR A 523 24.59 -9.43 -51.18
C THR A 523 25.06 -10.72 -51.83
N GLU A 524 25.09 -11.84 -51.10
CA GLU A 524 25.62 -13.12 -51.60
C GLU A 524 24.54 -14.02 -52.22
N THR A 525 23.30 -13.91 -51.74
CA THR A 525 22.16 -14.77 -52.14
C THR A 525 20.88 -13.93 -52.31
N PRO A 526 20.82 -13.01 -53.30
CA PRO A 526 19.71 -12.08 -53.44
C PRO A 526 18.35 -12.76 -53.70
N GLY A 527 18.36 -13.93 -54.37
CA GLY A 527 17.15 -14.73 -54.60
C GLY A 527 16.58 -15.29 -53.30
N THR A 528 17.45 -15.88 -52.47
CA THR A 528 17.09 -16.34 -51.12
C THR A 528 16.67 -15.18 -50.20
N TYR A 529 17.28 -14.01 -50.32
CA TYR A 529 16.82 -12.82 -49.58
C TYR A 529 15.39 -12.44 -49.95
N HIS A 530 15.07 -12.37 -51.26
CA HIS A 530 13.71 -12.05 -51.70
C HIS A 530 12.71 -13.11 -51.22
N HIS A 531 13.04 -14.39 -51.34
CA HIS A 531 12.27 -15.51 -50.75
C HIS A 531 11.99 -15.29 -49.26
N SER A 532 13.03 -15.07 -48.48
CA SER A 532 12.94 -14.89 -47.02
C SER A 532 12.06 -13.71 -46.62
N VAL A 533 12.07 -12.61 -47.39
CA VAL A 533 11.19 -11.46 -47.16
C VAL A 533 9.72 -11.81 -47.44
N MET A 534 9.44 -12.53 -48.52
CA MET A 534 8.08 -12.96 -48.86
C MET A 534 7.51 -13.95 -47.83
N VAL A 535 8.31 -14.94 -47.42
CA VAL A 535 7.97 -15.87 -46.33
C VAL A 535 7.73 -15.11 -45.03
N GLY A 536 8.52 -14.06 -44.75
CA GLY A 536 8.32 -13.19 -43.59
C GLY A 536 6.96 -12.51 -43.57
N ASN A 537 6.51 -11.96 -44.70
CA ASN A 537 5.20 -11.31 -44.80
C ASN A 537 4.05 -12.33 -44.65
N LEU A 538 4.18 -13.49 -45.30
CA LEU A 538 3.17 -14.57 -45.23
C LEU A 538 3.04 -15.13 -43.81
N SER A 539 4.17 -15.41 -43.16
CA SER A 539 4.21 -15.99 -41.81
C SER A 539 3.81 -15.00 -40.72
N GLU A 540 4.10 -13.70 -40.88
CA GLU A 540 3.62 -12.64 -39.97
C GLU A 540 2.10 -12.59 -39.95
N ALA A 541 1.47 -12.47 -41.13
CA ALA A 541 0.01 -12.40 -41.26
C ALA A 541 -0.66 -13.66 -40.68
N ALA A 542 -0.16 -14.84 -41.03
CA ALA A 542 -0.71 -16.11 -40.55
C ALA A 542 -0.57 -16.28 -39.03
N ALA A 543 0.56 -15.87 -38.46
CA ALA A 543 0.78 -15.96 -37.01
C ALA A 543 -0.08 -14.96 -36.24
N GLU A 544 -0.25 -13.73 -36.72
CA GLU A 544 -1.14 -12.76 -36.08
C GLU A 544 -2.60 -13.22 -36.07
N ALA A 545 -3.06 -13.86 -37.14
CA ALA A 545 -4.43 -14.36 -37.26
C ALA A 545 -4.78 -15.44 -36.20
N ILE A 546 -3.79 -16.20 -35.73
CA ILE A 546 -3.96 -17.20 -34.66
C ILE A 546 -3.52 -16.69 -33.27
N GLY A 547 -3.13 -15.42 -33.15
CA GLY A 547 -2.64 -14.83 -31.89
C GLY A 547 -1.24 -15.30 -31.47
N ALA A 548 -0.45 -15.85 -32.40
CA ALA A 548 0.96 -16.17 -32.21
C ALA A 548 1.85 -14.92 -32.46
N ASN A 549 3.16 -15.04 -32.22
CA ASN A 549 4.07 -13.90 -32.36
C ASN A 549 4.45 -13.63 -33.83
N GLY A 550 3.66 -12.79 -34.52
CA GLY A 550 3.90 -12.42 -35.92
C GLY A 550 5.26 -11.78 -36.19
N LEU A 551 5.71 -10.87 -35.32
CA LEU A 551 7.02 -10.23 -35.48
C LEU A 551 8.17 -11.24 -35.38
N LEU A 552 8.05 -12.25 -34.50
CA LEU A 552 9.01 -13.36 -34.44
C LEU A 552 9.00 -14.17 -35.73
N CYS A 553 7.84 -14.50 -36.30
CA CYS A 553 7.75 -15.19 -37.59
C CYS A 553 8.41 -14.38 -38.71
N ARG A 554 8.15 -13.07 -38.79
CA ARG A 554 8.74 -12.19 -39.80
C ARG A 554 10.26 -12.19 -39.74
N VAL A 555 10.81 -11.91 -38.55
CA VAL A 555 12.25 -11.79 -38.35
C VAL A 555 12.91 -13.17 -38.43
N GLY A 556 12.28 -14.22 -37.90
CA GLY A 556 12.74 -15.60 -38.04
C GLY A 556 12.88 -16.01 -39.51
N SER A 557 11.90 -15.65 -40.33
CA SER A 557 11.93 -15.89 -41.78
C SER A 557 13.09 -15.17 -42.47
N TYR A 558 13.51 -13.99 -42.02
CA TYR A 558 14.68 -13.32 -42.62
C TYR A 558 15.99 -14.09 -42.44
N TYR A 559 16.07 -14.96 -41.43
CA TYR A 559 17.29 -15.70 -41.10
C TYR A 559 17.17 -17.21 -41.33
N HIS A 560 15.98 -17.75 -41.62
CA HIS A 560 15.74 -19.20 -41.70
C HIS A 560 16.68 -19.90 -42.68
N ASP A 561 16.99 -19.22 -43.79
CA ASP A 561 17.75 -19.72 -44.92
C ASP A 561 19.20 -19.20 -44.99
N ILE A 562 19.71 -18.54 -43.93
CA ILE A 562 21.04 -17.91 -43.95
C ILE A 562 22.19 -18.88 -44.26
N GLY A 563 22.00 -20.18 -43.98
CA GLY A 563 22.98 -21.21 -44.30
C GLY A 563 23.22 -21.41 -45.80
N LYS A 564 22.26 -21.04 -46.66
CA LYS A 564 22.41 -21.10 -48.12
C LYS A 564 23.58 -20.23 -48.62
N THR A 565 23.99 -19.21 -47.85
CA THR A 565 25.16 -18.38 -48.15
C THR A 565 26.48 -19.15 -48.16
N LYS A 566 26.60 -20.33 -47.53
CA LYS A 566 27.83 -21.15 -47.66
C LYS A 566 28.02 -21.68 -49.09
N ARG A 567 26.92 -21.99 -49.79
CA ARG A 567 26.94 -22.64 -51.12
C ARG A 567 25.83 -22.08 -52.03
N PRO A 568 25.85 -20.79 -52.39
CA PRO A 568 24.74 -20.11 -53.09
C PRO A 568 24.27 -20.80 -54.37
N SER A 569 25.20 -21.25 -55.21
CA SER A 569 24.92 -21.80 -56.55
C SER A 569 24.14 -23.11 -56.56
N TYR A 570 24.05 -23.80 -55.42
CA TYR A 570 23.31 -25.06 -55.27
C TYR A 570 21.82 -24.84 -54.93
N PHE A 571 21.37 -23.59 -54.81
CA PHE A 571 19.96 -23.28 -54.54
C PHE A 571 19.35 -22.57 -55.74
N ILE A 572 18.25 -23.13 -56.27
CA ILE A 572 17.65 -22.76 -57.56
C ILE A 572 17.27 -21.27 -57.63
N GLU A 573 16.84 -20.69 -56.51
CA GLU A 573 16.47 -19.28 -56.43
C GLU A 573 17.64 -18.32 -56.65
N ASN A 574 18.89 -18.79 -56.54
CA ASN A 574 20.10 -18.00 -56.77
C ASN A 574 20.79 -18.32 -58.11
N GLN A 575 20.26 -19.26 -58.91
CA GLN A 575 20.83 -19.63 -60.20
C GLN A 575 20.35 -18.66 -61.29
N ASN A 576 21.22 -17.72 -61.69
CA ASN A 576 20.93 -16.76 -62.76
C ASN A 576 21.66 -17.14 -64.05
N GLY A 577 20.96 -17.81 -64.97
CA GLY A 577 21.47 -18.11 -66.31
C GLY A 577 22.62 -19.13 -66.35
N MET A 578 22.75 -19.95 -65.30
CA MET A 578 23.74 -21.03 -65.20
C MET A 578 23.05 -22.40 -65.23
N GLU A 579 23.78 -23.44 -65.67
CA GLU A 579 23.33 -24.82 -65.53
C GLU A 579 23.24 -25.22 -64.05
N ASN A 580 22.26 -26.06 -63.71
CA ASN A 580 22.04 -26.48 -62.34
C ASN A 580 23.15 -27.45 -61.91
N PRO A 581 23.98 -27.12 -60.89
CA PRO A 581 25.09 -27.98 -60.47
C PRO A 581 24.64 -29.38 -60.04
N HIS A 582 23.39 -29.51 -59.57
CA HIS A 582 22.78 -30.78 -59.18
C HIS A 582 22.62 -31.79 -60.32
N ASP A 583 22.72 -31.37 -61.58
CA ASP A 583 22.62 -32.27 -62.72
C ASP A 583 23.89 -33.11 -62.92
N THR A 584 25.04 -32.62 -62.42
CA THR A 584 26.36 -33.24 -62.62
C THR A 584 26.90 -33.98 -61.40
N ILE A 585 26.20 -33.93 -60.26
CA ILE A 585 26.64 -34.55 -59.00
C ILE A 585 25.68 -35.64 -58.53
N GLU A 586 26.20 -36.57 -57.73
CA GLU A 586 25.41 -37.67 -57.17
C GLU A 586 24.25 -37.15 -56.29
N PRO A 587 23.08 -37.82 -56.32
CA PRO A 587 21.93 -37.44 -55.50
C PRO A 587 22.22 -37.41 -54.00
N LYS A 588 23.06 -38.33 -53.49
CA LYS A 588 23.48 -38.34 -52.07
C LYS A 588 24.29 -37.10 -51.70
N LEU A 589 25.15 -36.61 -52.60
CA LEU A 589 25.91 -35.37 -52.40
C LEU A 589 24.97 -34.15 -52.45
N SER A 590 24.04 -34.12 -53.42
CA SER A 590 23.01 -33.08 -53.52
C SER A 590 22.19 -32.96 -52.23
N LYS A 591 21.70 -34.11 -51.71
CA LYS A 591 21.00 -34.19 -50.43
C LYS A 591 21.85 -33.64 -49.28
N SER A 592 23.13 -34.02 -49.21
CA SER A 592 24.03 -33.57 -48.15
C SER A 592 24.25 -32.04 -48.17
N ILE A 593 24.36 -31.45 -49.37
CA ILE A 593 24.49 -29.99 -49.55
C ILE A 593 23.22 -29.28 -49.12
N ILE A 594 22.05 -29.77 -49.56
CA ILE A 594 20.77 -29.14 -49.26
C ILE A 594 20.48 -29.24 -47.77
N ILE A 595 20.57 -30.41 -47.15
CA ILE A 595 20.24 -30.55 -45.73
C ILE A 595 21.20 -29.75 -44.82
N ALA A 596 22.45 -29.54 -45.25
CA ALA A 596 23.42 -28.79 -44.49
C ALA A 596 23.02 -27.32 -44.25
N HIS A 597 22.16 -26.70 -45.08
CA HIS A 597 21.83 -25.27 -44.92
C HIS A 597 21.18 -24.96 -43.56
N ALA A 598 20.32 -25.83 -43.05
CA ALA A 598 19.69 -25.61 -41.75
C ALA A 598 20.74 -25.58 -40.63
N ARG A 599 21.64 -26.57 -40.59
CA ARG A 599 22.74 -26.65 -39.62
C ARG A 599 23.75 -25.51 -39.78
N ASP A 600 24.19 -25.25 -41.02
CA ASP A 600 25.14 -24.17 -41.35
C ASP A 600 24.54 -22.80 -40.97
N GLY A 601 23.22 -22.63 -41.13
CA GLY A 601 22.51 -21.43 -40.72
C GLY A 601 22.53 -21.25 -39.20
N VAL A 602 22.23 -22.29 -38.43
CA VAL A 602 22.29 -22.26 -36.96
C VAL A 602 23.69 -21.94 -36.45
N GLU A 603 24.74 -22.53 -37.05
CA GLU A 603 26.14 -22.27 -36.72
C GLU A 603 26.49 -20.78 -36.94
N MET A 604 26.15 -20.22 -38.10
CA MET A 604 26.36 -18.79 -38.35
C MET A 604 25.59 -17.92 -37.36
N GLN A 605 24.35 -18.27 -37.04
CA GLN A 605 23.56 -17.50 -36.10
C GLN A 605 24.09 -17.58 -34.65
N LEU A 606 24.72 -18.70 -34.27
CA LEU A 606 25.43 -18.84 -32.99
C LEU A 606 26.63 -17.89 -32.93
N ASP A 607 27.44 -17.81 -33.99
CA ASP A 607 28.61 -16.93 -34.06
C ASP A 607 28.24 -15.45 -33.92
N TYR A 608 27.11 -15.05 -34.50
CA TYR A 608 26.56 -13.69 -34.39
C TYR A 608 25.67 -13.47 -33.15
N LYS A 609 25.62 -14.44 -32.23
CA LYS A 609 24.86 -14.36 -30.97
C LYS A 609 23.38 -14.07 -31.17
N LEU A 610 22.77 -14.61 -32.22
CA LEU A 610 21.34 -14.44 -32.42
C LEU A 610 20.55 -15.17 -31.32
N PRO A 611 19.40 -14.61 -30.90
CA PRO A 611 18.53 -15.20 -29.89
C PRO A 611 18.06 -16.61 -30.28
N LYS A 612 17.93 -17.49 -29.28
CA LYS A 612 17.54 -18.88 -29.48
C LYS A 612 16.28 -19.05 -30.36
N PRO A 613 15.18 -18.30 -30.18
CA PRO A 613 13.98 -18.48 -31.01
C PRO A 613 14.21 -18.29 -32.51
N ILE A 614 15.15 -17.42 -32.92
CA ILE A 614 15.48 -17.23 -34.35
C ILE A 614 16.27 -18.42 -34.89
N ARG A 615 17.20 -18.94 -34.07
CA ARG A 615 17.99 -20.13 -34.40
C ARG A 615 17.13 -21.38 -34.50
N ASP A 616 16.19 -21.52 -33.57
CA ASP A 616 15.24 -22.63 -33.54
C ASP A 616 14.39 -22.63 -34.82
N ILE A 617 13.94 -21.47 -35.32
CA ILE A 617 13.23 -21.38 -36.61
C ILE A 617 14.13 -21.85 -37.77
N ALA A 618 15.38 -21.40 -37.82
CA ALA A 618 16.31 -21.82 -38.88
C ALA A 618 16.63 -23.32 -38.83
N GLU A 619 16.71 -23.92 -37.64
CA GLU A 619 16.89 -25.36 -37.48
C GLU A 619 15.64 -26.17 -37.86
N GLN A 620 14.45 -25.67 -37.49
CA GLN A 620 13.21 -26.45 -37.45
C GLN A 620 12.25 -26.21 -38.63
N HIS A 621 12.45 -25.18 -39.46
CA HIS A 621 11.48 -24.81 -40.50
C HIS A 621 11.18 -25.94 -41.51
N HIS A 622 12.15 -26.83 -41.75
CA HIS A 622 11.91 -28.06 -42.51
C HIS A 622 11.49 -29.26 -41.65
N GLY A 623 11.74 -29.24 -40.33
CA GLY A 623 11.44 -30.36 -39.45
C GLY A 623 12.19 -31.63 -39.89
N THR A 624 11.45 -32.72 -40.05
CA THR A 624 11.97 -34.01 -40.53
C THR A 624 11.38 -34.39 -41.90
N THR A 625 11.08 -33.40 -42.74
CA THR A 625 10.48 -33.64 -44.06
C THR A 625 11.41 -34.41 -44.99
N PHE A 626 10.79 -35.05 -45.97
CA PHE A 626 11.44 -35.92 -46.95
C PHE A 626 11.80 -35.17 -48.25
N LEU A 627 13.05 -35.33 -48.71
CA LEU A 627 13.56 -34.74 -49.96
C LEU A 627 13.15 -35.60 -51.18
N HIS A 628 11.89 -35.49 -51.60
CA HIS A 628 11.30 -36.28 -52.69
C HIS A 628 12.13 -36.34 -53.98
N TYR A 629 12.57 -35.18 -54.51
CA TYR A 629 13.21 -35.11 -55.83
C TYR A 629 14.53 -35.91 -55.89
N PHE A 630 15.39 -35.75 -54.89
CA PHE A 630 16.70 -36.40 -54.87
C PHE A 630 16.61 -37.88 -54.52
N TYR A 631 15.62 -38.30 -53.72
CA TYR A 631 15.35 -39.72 -53.50
C TYR A 631 14.95 -40.41 -54.81
N HIS A 632 13.97 -39.87 -55.54
CA HIS A 632 13.56 -40.47 -56.82
C HIS A 632 14.63 -40.36 -57.92
N LYS A 633 15.50 -39.35 -57.87
CA LYS A 633 16.69 -39.29 -58.73
C LYS A 633 17.66 -40.42 -58.39
N ALA A 634 17.95 -40.64 -57.10
CA ALA A 634 18.80 -41.74 -56.65
C ALA A 634 18.24 -43.11 -57.02
N LEU A 635 16.92 -43.30 -56.88
CA LEU A 635 16.24 -44.55 -57.25
C LEU A 635 16.38 -44.84 -58.74
N ARG A 636 16.10 -43.84 -59.59
CA ARG A 636 16.27 -43.98 -61.06
C ARG A 636 17.71 -44.27 -61.45
N GLU A 637 18.69 -43.60 -60.84
CA GLU A 637 20.11 -43.87 -61.10
C GLU A 637 20.52 -45.29 -60.66
N ALA A 638 19.95 -45.82 -59.57
CA ALA A 638 20.19 -47.20 -59.14
C ALA A 638 19.55 -48.22 -60.10
N GLU A 639 18.32 -47.96 -60.54
CA GLU A 639 17.60 -48.77 -61.54
C GLU A 639 18.35 -48.80 -62.89
N GLU A 640 18.83 -47.65 -63.37
CA GLU A 640 19.59 -47.53 -64.63
C GLU A 640 20.94 -48.28 -64.56
N ARG A 641 21.56 -48.33 -63.38
CA ARG A 641 22.81 -49.09 -63.15
C ARG A 641 22.56 -50.56 -62.83
N GLY A 642 21.30 -50.99 -62.67
CA GLY A 642 20.93 -52.35 -62.30
C GLY A 642 21.42 -52.78 -60.91
N VAL A 643 21.57 -51.83 -59.98
CA VAL A 643 22.07 -52.08 -58.61
C VAL A 643 20.91 -51.92 -57.63
N GLU A 644 20.82 -52.78 -56.61
CA GLU A 644 19.86 -52.55 -55.54
C GLU A 644 20.19 -51.26 -54.77
N PRO A 645 19.18 -50.44 -54.41
CA PRO A 645 19.37 -49.24 -53.61
C PRO A 645 20.00 -49.57 -52.25
N ASP A 646 21.13 -48.95 -51.93
CA ASP A 646 21.80 -49.04 -50.64
C ASP A 646 21.33 -47.95 -49.65
N PHE A 647 20.17 -47.37 -49.88
CA PHE A 647 19.62 -46.25 -49.11
C PHE A 647 18.11 -46.41 -48.88
N THR A 648 17.62 -45.75 -47.84
CA THR A 648 16.21 -45.75 -47.42
C THR A 648 15.58 -44.36 -47.55
N GLU A 649 14.25 -44.26 -47.42
CA GLU A 649 13.58 -42.96 -47.39
C GLU A 649 14.07 -42.07 -46.23
N ASP A 650 14.37 -42.68 -45.08
CA ASP A 650 14.87 -41.97 -43.90
C ASP A 650 16.24 -41.32 -44.15
N ASP A 651 17.06 -41.89 -45.04
CA ASP A 651 18.35 -41.29 -45.44
C ASP A 651 18.18 -39.97 -46.20
N PHE A 652 16.98 -39.68 -46.73
CA PHE A 652 16.65 -38.45 -47.45
C PHE A 652 15.73 -37.52 -46.65
N ARG A 653 15.65 -37.69 -45.34
CA ARG A 653 14.94 -36.76 -44.44
C ARG A 653 15.88 -35.74 -43.81
N TYR A 654 15.34 -34.56 -43.51
CA TYR A 654 16.00 -33.61 -42.63
C TYR A 654 16.18 -34.21 -41.21
N PRO A 655 17.29 -33.91 -40.52
CA PRO A 655 17.56 -34.46 -39.19
C PRO A 655 16.65 -33.90 -38.09
N GLY A 656 15.92 -32.81 -38.37
CA GLY A 656 15.08 -32.13 -37.39
C GLY A 656 15.85 -31.27 -36.38
N PRO A 657 15.24 -30.95 -35.24
CA PRO A 657 13.97 -31.50 -34.74
C PRO A 657 12.73 -30.96 -35.49
N LYS A 658 11.57 -31.62 -35.30
CA LYS A 658 10.27 -31.08 -35.74
C LYS A 658 10.00 -29.72 -35.08
N ALA A 659 9.10 -28.94 -35.67
CA ALA A 659 8.70 -27.66 -35.10
C ALA A 659 8.26 -27.81 -33.64
N GLN A 660 8.92 -27.08 -32.74
CA GLN A 660 8.62 -27.09 -31.29
C GLN A 660 7.71 -25.94 -30.86
N SER A 661 7.46 -24.97 -31.75
CA SER A 661 6.58 -23.82 -31.51
C SER A 661 5.63 -23.59 -32.67
N LYS A 662 4.55 -22.83 -32.41
CA LYS A 662 3.60 -22.45 -33.45
C LYS A 662 4.26 -21.59 -34.52
N GLU A 663 5.13 -20.69 -34.09
CA GLU A 663 5.86 -19.79 -34.96
C GLU A 663 6.77 -20.55 -35.95
N ALA A 664 7.52 -21.55 -35.47
CA ALA A 664 8.37 -22.36 -36.35
C ALA A 664 7.54 -23.18 -37.36
N ALA A 665 6.40 -23.73 -36.93
CA ALA A 665 5.48 -24.45 -37.81
C ALA A 665 4.88 -23.53 -38.88
N VAL A 666 4.41 -22.33 -38.50
CA VAL A 666 3.86 -21.33 -39.43
C VAL A 666 4.91 -20.87 -40.44
N VAL A 667 6.15 -20.61 -40.01
CA VAL A 667 7.26 -20.27 -40.93
C VAL A 667 7.52 -21.42 -41.90
N GLY A 668 7.57 -22.67 -41.43
CA GLY A 668 7.76 -23.84 -42.30
C GLY A 668 6.64 -24.06 -43.32
N ILE A 669 5.38 -23.77 -42.96
CA ILE A 669 4.25 -23.80 -43.90
C ILE A 669 4.38 -22.67 -44.92
N ALA A 670 4.64 -21.44 -44.47
CA ALA A 670 4.77 -20.27 -45.33
C ALA A 670 5.92 -20.42 -46.33
N ASP A 671 7.06 -20.98 -45.90
CA ASP A 671 8.21 -21.33 -46.76
C ASP A 671 7.81 -22.26 -47.91
N SER A 672 7.11 -23.35 -47.57
CA SER A 672 6.64 -24.31 -48.58
C SER A 672 5.60 -23.71 -49.52
N VAL A 673 4.70 -22.86 -49.02
CA VAL A 673 3.68 -22.18 -49.82
C VAL A 673 4.30 -21.15 -50.77
N GLU A 674 5.24 -20.33 -50.29
CA GLU A 674 5.95 -19.36 -51.13
C GLU A 674 6.65 -20.06 -52.29
N ALA A 675 7.48 -21.07 -51.97
CA ALA A 675 8.27 -21.77 -52.97
C ALA A 675 7.38 -22.49 -54.00
N ALA A 676 6.28 -23.08 -53.56
CA ALA A 676 5.35 -23.78 -54.44
C ALA A 676 4.59 -22.80 -55.36
N VAL A 677 4.09 -21.68 -54.83
CA VAL A 677 3.36 -20.69 -55.64
C VAL A 677 4.30 -19.94 -56.58
N ARG A 678 5.53 -19.64 -56.16
CA ARG A 678 6.56 -19.00 -57.01
C ARG A 678 6.88 -19.83 -58.26
N SER A 679 6.74 -21.15 -58.19
CA SER A 679 6.94 -22.05 -59.34
C SER A 679 5.81 -22.00 -60.38
N LEU A 680 4.66 -21.38 -60.06
CA LEU A 680 3.51 -21.25 -60.94
C LEU A 680 3.64 -19.99 -61.83
N ARG A 681 3.48 -20.15 -63.15
CA ARG A 681 3.56 -19.03 -64.11
C ARG A 681 2.41 -18.02 -63.99
N LYS A 682 1.18 -18.50 -63.74
CA LYS A 682 -0.06 -17.71 -63.60
C LYS A 682 -1.04 -18.43 -62.65
N PRO A 683 -0.83 -18.35 -61.33
CA PRO A 683 -1.66 -19.08 -60.37
C PRO A 683 -3.08 -18.50 -60.29
N THR A 684 -4.12 -19.34 -60.46
CA THR A 684 -5.52 -18.97 -60.14
C THR A 684 -5.79 -19.13 -58.64
N VAL A 685 -6.89 -18.53 -58.15
CA VAL A 685 -7.31 -18.64 -56.73
C VAL A 685 -7.44 -20.10 -56.31
N GLU A 686 -8.10 -20.92 -57.13
CA GLU A 686 -8.37 -22.34 -56.86
C GLU A 686 -7.08 -23.16 -56.86
N GLN A 687 -6.11 -22.80 -57.71
CA GLN A 687 -4.81 -23.45 -57.76
C GLN A 687 -3.99 -23.15 -56.50
N VAL A 688 -3.99 -21.90 -56.04
CA VAL A 688 -3.32 -21.50 -54.79
C VAL A 688 -3.95 -22.19 -53.59
N GLU A 689 -5.28 -22.19 -53.50
CA GLU A 689 -6.03 -22.84 -52.42
C GLU A 689 -5.73 -24.35 -52.36
N SER A 690 -5.88 -25.05 -53.47
CA SER A 690 -5.58 -26.49 -53.55
C SER A 690 -4.12 -26.79 -53.20
N MET A 691 -3.19 -25.91 -53.54
CA MET A 691 -1.76 -26.07 -53.23
C MET A 691 -1.49 -25.90 -51.73
N ILE A 692 -2.06 -24.87 -51.09
CA ILE A 692 -1.93 -24.64 -49.65
C ILE A 692 -2.51 -25.82 -48.86
N GLU A 693 -3.71 -26.28 -49.22
CA GLU A 693 -4.35 -27.44 -48.58
C GLU A 693 -3.50 -28.71 -48.70
N LYS A 694 -2.94 -28.98 -49.87
CA LYS A 694 -2.05 -30.13 -50.10
C LYS A 694 -0.79 -30.07 -49.26
N ILE A 695 -0.17 -28.89 -49.14
CA ILE A 695 1.04 -28.70 -48.31
C ILE A 695 0.73 -28.96 -46.84
N ILE A 696 -0.34 -28.36 -46.32
CA ILE A 696 -0.74 -28.52 -44.91
C ILE A 696 -1.08 -29.99 -44.64
N LYS A 697 -1.87 -30.62 -45.53
CA LYS A 697 -2.24 -32.03 -45.40
C LYS A 697 -1.03 -32.95 -45.43
N SER A 698 -0.10 -32.75 -46.36
CA SER A 698 1.14 -33.54 -46.46
C SER A 698 1.98 -33.45 -45.18
N ARG A 699 2.14 -32.25 -44.61
CA ARG A 699 2.85 -32.04 -43.34
C ARG A 699 2.14 -32.69 -42.16
N LEU A 700 0.80 -32.66 -42.14
CA LEU A 700 -0.03 -33.29 -41.12
C LEU A 700 0.08 -34.82 -41.16
N ASP A 701 -0.02 -35.40 -42.37
CA ASP A 701 0.11 -36.84 -42.62
C ASP A 701 1.53 -37.34 -42.29
N ASP A 702 2.57 -36.53 -42.54
CA ASP A 702 3.98 -36.79 -42.13
C ASP A 702 4.27 -36.42 -40.66
N HIS A 703 3.22 -36.21 -39.86
CA HIS A 703 3.29 -35.97 -38.42
C HIS A 703 4.23 -34.83 -38.01
N GLN A 704 4.41 -33.80 -38.86
CA GLN A 704 5.40 -32.74 -38.64
C GLN A 704 4.99 -31.75 -37.53
N PHE A 705 3.71 -31.72 -37.17
CA PHE A 705 3.16 -30.80 -36.16
C PHE A 705 2.99 -31.43 -34.76
N ASN A 706 3.36 -32.70 -34.57
CA ASN A 706 3.11 -33.44 -33.31
C ASN A 706 3.83 -32.87 -32.08
N ASP A 707 4.92 -32.13 -32.28
CA ASP A 707 5.74 -31.57 -31.20
C ASP A 707 5.48 -30.07 -30.94
N CYS A 708 4.45 -29.50 -31.58
CA CYS A 708 4.01 -28.12 -31.34
C CYS A 708 2.52 -28.05 -30.97
N GLU A 709 2.10 -26.97 -30.30
CA GLU A 709 0.72 -26.82 -29.82
C GLU A 709 -0.25 -26.26 -30.89
N LEU A 710 -0.04 -26.52 -32.18
CA LEU A 710 -0.93 -26.04 -33.24
C LEU A 710 -2.22 -26.87 -33.28
N THR A 711 -3.38 -26.21 -33.22
CA THR A 711 -4.68 -26.88 -33.31
C THR A 711 -5.17 -26.97 -34.75
N MET A 712 -6.07 -27.92 -35.04
CA MET A 712 -6.71 -28.03 -36.37
C MET A 712 -7.41 -26.74 -36.78
N ARG A 713 -8.09 -26.08 -35.84
CA ARG A 713 -8.73 -24.77 -36.08
C ARG A 713 -7.71 -23.70 -36.48
N GLU A 714 -6.53 -23.69 -35.86
CA GLU A 714 -5.48 -22.74 -36.20
C GLU A 714 -4.87 -23.06 -37.58
N LEU A 715 -4.75 -24.33 -37.97
CA LEU A 715 -4.33 -24.71 -39.33
C LEU A 715 -5.29 -24.17 -40.40
N ASP A 716 -6.60 -24.26 -40.17
CA ASP A 716 -7.60 -23.72 -41.09
C ASP A 716 -7.50 -22.20 -41.23
N ILE A 717 -7.30 -21.48 -40.11
CA ILE A 717 -7.09 -20.03 -40.11
C ILE A 717 -5.81 -19.67 -40.86
N VAL A 718 -4.71 -20.40 -40.60
CA VAL A 718 -3.42 -20.21 -41.31
C VAL A 718 -3.60 -20.42 -42.81
N ALA A 719 -4.30 -21.48 -43.24
CA ALA A 719 -4.56 -21.76 -44.65
C ALA A 719 -5.29 -20.59 -45.33
N GLN A 720 -6.37 -20.11 -44.70
CA GLN A 720 -7.18 -19.01 -45.21
C GLN A 720 -6.37 -17.69 -45.28
N THR A 721 -5.61 -17.36 -44.23
CA THR A 721 -4.80 -16.13 -44.22
C THR A 721 -3.66 -16.18 -45.25
N LEU A 722 -3.03 -17.34 -45.45
CA LEU A 722 -2.01 -17.52 -46.48
C LEU A 722 -2.62 -17.34 -47.88
N LYS A 723 -3.81 -17.92 -48.14
CA LYS A 723 -4.54 -17.73 -49.39
C LYS A 723 -4.78 -16.26 -49.69
N GLU A 724 -5.32 -15.52 -48.73
CA GLU A 724 -5.61 -14.08 -48.87
C GLU A 724 -4.33 -13.25 -49.11
N THR A 725 -3.27 -13.55 -48.36
CA THR A 725 -2.01 -12.80 -48.45
C THR A 725 -1.27 -13.06 -49.77
N VAL A 726 -1.20 -14.32 -50.21
CA VAL A 726 -0.65 -14.71 -51.51
C VAL A 726 -1.45 -14.03 -52.63
N MET A 727 -2.78 -14.08 -52.57
CA MET A 727 -3.64 -13.45 -53.56
C MET A 727 -3.41 -11.94 -53.67
N GLY A 728 -3.26 -11.25 -52.53
CA GLY A 728 -2.94 -9.83 -52.50
C GLY A 728 -1.58 -9.50 -53.14
N ILE A 729 -0.57 -10.35 -52.92
CA ILE A 729 0.77 -10.21 -53.50
C ILE A 729 0.76 -10.40 -55.02
N PHE A 730 0.03 -11.40 -55.53
CA PHE A 730 0.05 -11.75 -56.96
C PHE A 730 -0.95 -10.96 -57.83
N HIS A 731 -1.97 -10.31 -57.25
CA HIS A 731 -3.04 -9.62 -58.01
C HIS A 731 -3.06 -8.09 -57.92
N SER A 732 -1.99 -7.43 -57.47
CA SER A 732 -1.91 -5.96 -57.51
C SER A 732 -1.11 -5.43 -58.70
N ARG A 733 -1.76 -5.35 -59.88
CA ARG A 733 -1.61 -4.27 -60.88
C ARG A 733 -2.64 -4.50 -61.99
N ILE A 734 -3.69 -3.69 -61.98
CA ILE A 734 -4.55 -3.50 -63.16
C ILE A 734 -3.62 -2.95 -64.26
N GLU A 735 -3.37 -3.72 -65.31
CA GLU A 735 -2.75 -3.19 -66.53
C GLU A 735 -3.74 -2.19 -67.15
N TYR A 736 -3.33 -0.93 -67.24
CA TYR A 736 -4.07 0.05 -68.04
C TYR A 736 -3.99 -0.40 -69.50
N PRO A 737 -5.12 -0.48 -70.22
CA PRO A 737 -5.12 -0.89 -71.61
C PRO A 737 -4.26 0.09 -72.44
N GLU A 738 -3.29 -0.45 -73.19
CA GLU A 738 -2.52 0.33 -74.15
C GLU A 738 -3.47 0.99 -75.16
N GLU A 739 -3.40 2.32 -75.28
CA GLU A 739 -4.14 3.07 -76.30
C GLU A 739 -3.71 2.56 -77.68
N ARG A 740 -4.69 2.04 -78.45
CA ARG A 740 -4.48 1.65 -79.84
C ARG A 740 -3.93 2.82 -80.64
N PRO A 741 -2.90 2.63 -81.49
CA PRO A 741 -2.44 3.68 -82.38
C PRO A 741 -3.56 4.08 -83.35
N LYS A 742 -3.82 5.38 -83.47
CA LYS A 742 -4.74 5.94 -84.46
C LYS A 742 -4.23 5.63 -85.87
N PRO A 743 -5.09 5.17 -86.79
CA PRO A 743 -4.69 4.97 -88.19
C PRO A 743 -4.41 6.33 -88.85
N GLU A 744 -3.28 6.41 -89.55
CA GLU A 744 -2.92 7.52 -90.42
C GLU A 744 -4.00 7.72 -91.49
N SER A 745 -4.57 8.92 -91.52
CA SER A 745 -5.37 9.39 -92.65
C SER A 745 -4.46 9.59 -93.86
N GLY A 746 -4.59 8.72 -94.85
CA GLY A 746 -3.95 8.89 -96.15
C GLY A 746 -4.35 10.23 -96.79
N LYS A 747 -3.33 10.97 -97.23
CA LYS A 747 -3.47 12.02 -98.26
C LYS A 747 -3.09 11.41 -99.60
N ALA A 748 -4.03 11.42 -100.54
CA ALA A 748 -3.73 11.72 -101.92
C ALA A 748 -3.86 13.24 -102.11
#